data_AF-A0A945X6J8-F1
#
_entry.id   AF-A0A945X6J8-F1
#
_cell.length_a   1.000
_cell.length_b   1.000
_cell.length_c   1.000
_cell.angle_alpha   90.00
_cell.angle_beta   90.00
_cell.angle_gamma   90.00
#
_symmetry.space_group_name_H-M   'P 1'
#
loop_
_entity.id
_entity.type
_entity.pdbx_description
1 polymer ?
#
loop_
_entity_poly.entity_id
_entity_poly.type
_entity_poly.pdbx_seq_one_letter_code
_entity_poly.pdbx_strand_id
1 'polypeptide(L)'
;MRKLLPRGFGTIGLTVVFCFGTCSARGDVSGLTKSKHIAIDIGVHGSPVQPGWIAWAVSAGKHWNRRGPFRLALGGTSFDPDGFQVELGPDEGLGFRSGPPCTGGYASVITENLFSWSDRPMTVALSGLAAGRYRVITWHNDSRGYVRPDLALLVTDAAGADREAVAAHPQTGAADSAQASRVAFEVESDGLADIVITARVPVADHVYVSLNGIEITPVSHASAAFHPVPAIGTDDLPHNVTVSWEAPAKVKAFHVYTGPDADALRLVARNVTGRSYRLESLPFSRTSHWCVESVTGAGIVRSDVWNFRVRDGATSFPWPWDGAKEVRLPALLSWAGVPGADSYRLYIGDSPESLVRVETEEADGEWLAENLSLATTYHWRVDSVHGHDIVPGKLWRFTTASGRAREPGPVRFARRIPLETNLLWSPGAQGASHTVLLGTSPESLTVRAHDLAPSRFPIGPLARGRRYYWRIDETYGEQTVTGETWAFTTVGAKDTDGLETDDILKIAGVKVGPRATQLDTSEIEADAQEELHCDVCVVGGGSGGIGAAVAAARAGVSVILVEREDRLGGTSTSGGVSSWEPGPGCAIAREIVERLQRIPGGVSPNVVYEKTLTRAMGRGVPYDPEVFSKVVTAMLSETGRCRVMLQTSFVAASVDRVGGRVDSIRAVSDSGGTYPIRAGVFIDSTGGGYLCQAAGCETMLGAEPREHFNEPSAPENPAEILNALEIIYRIRRAESPTPQALPEGMAARRGGYACGLPNGDRFVNSCGGLMPGWKLLALGYDGAMAEAKRRALAHWHTMQKTRYKEFEFDRFSPMLAIRESYRIAGEYVLTERDLAINVSERKHPDIIAIADHPMDTHGSGGGLSEVATPYGIPYRCLVPKGGWRNLLVACRGASFSHLAASSCRLQRTMIQIGHAAGLAAAQAVHCRRDVDQVDVVQLQEQLGLPSRSATDCRNGR
;
A
#
# COMPACT_ATOMS: atom_id res chain seq x y z
N MET A 1 -50.55 21.31 0.32
CA MET A 1 -50.23 22.74 0.49
C MET A 1 -48.72 22.88 0.29
N ARG A 2 -48.20 23.06 -0.93
CA ARG A 2 -48.00 24.32 -1.68
C ARG A 2 -47.33 25.45 -0.88
N LYS A 3 -46.02 25.65 -1.06
CA LYS A 3 -45.41 26.77 -1.83
C LYS A 3 -43.87 26.77 -1.69
N LEU A 4 -43.21 27.16 -2.80
CA LEU A 4 -41.80 27.57 -2.98
C LEU A 4 -40.73 26.45 -3.10
N LEU A 5 -40.52 26.03 -4.37
CA LEU A 5 -39.28 25.84 -5.17
C LEU A 5 -37.93 25.51 -4.47
N PRO A 6 -36.88 25.05 -5.20
CA PRO A 6 -36.77 23.89 -6.10
C PRO A 6 -35.43 23.09 -5.90
N ARG A 7 -35.37 21.87 -6.45
CA ARG A 7 -34.17 21.08 -6.85
C ARG A 7 -33.10 20.69 -5.79
N GLY A 8 -33.02 19.37 -5.57
CA GLY A 8 -31.75 18.63 -5.50
C GLY A 8 -31.34 18.08 -4.13
N PHE A 9 -31.50 16.76 -3.94
CA PHE A 9 -30.95 15.89 -2.85
C PHE A 9 -31.38 16.25 -1.41
N GLY A 10 -31.65 15.38 -0.44
CA GLY A 10 -31.64 13.93 -0.22
C GLY A 10 -31.79 13.74 1.32
N THR A 11 -32.71 12.88 1.77
CA THR A 11 -33.18 12.66 3.17
C THR A 11 -32.10 12.05 4.11
N ILE A 12 -32.20 12.17 5.46
CA ILE A 12 -32.70 11.10 6.40
C ILE A 12 -33.01 11.65 7.81
N GLY A 13 -33.83 10.92 8.58
CA GLY A 13 -34.03 11.00 10.03
C GLY A 13 -33.10 10.12 10.89
N LEU A 14 -33.33 10.15 12.20
CA LEU A 14 -32.74 9.32 13.26
C LEU A 14 -33.82 9.06 14.33
N THR A 15 -33.86 7.83 14.85
CA THR A 15 -34.74 7.35 15.93
C THR A 15 -33.87 6.74 17.04
N VAL A 16 -34.26 6.91 18.32
CA VAL A 16 -33.67 6.20 19.47
C VAL A 16 -34.77 5.62 20.36
N VAL A 17 -34.55 4.40 20.84
CA VAL A 17 -35.43 3.58 21.70
C VAL A 17 -34.64 3.08 22.90
N PHE A 18 -35.27 2.96 24.08
CA PHE A 18 -34.86 1.99 25.11
C PHE A 18 -36.06 1.39 25.85
N CYS A 19 -35.91 0.13 26.25
CA CYS A 19 -36.90 -0.64 27.00
C CYS A 19 -36.20 -1.50 28.07
N PHE A 20 -36.82 -1.66 29.24
CA PHE A 20 -36.50 -2.70 30.22
C PHE A 20 -37.80 -3.25 30.78
N GLY A 21 -37.86 -4.57 31.01
CA GLY A 21 -39.02 -5.27 31.57
C GLY A 21 -38.70 -6.03 32.85
N THR A 22 -39.71 -6.19 33.71
CA THR A 22 -39.83 -7.31 34.68
C THR A 22 -41.31 -7.62 34.90
N CYS A 23 -41.61 -8.90 35.18
CA CYS A 23 -42.96 -9.46 35.38
C CYS A 23 -43.23 -9.72 36.87
N SER A 24 -44.44 -9.48 37.39
CA SER A 24 -45.05 -10.34 38.44
C SER A 24 -46.56 -10.12 38.66
N ALA A 25 -47.25 -11.24 38.88
CA ALA A 25 -48.38 -11.52 39.80
C ALA A 25 -49.82 -10.97 39.60
N ARG A 26 -50.75 -11.96 39.54
CA ARG A 26 -52.11 -12.08 40.13
C ARG A 26 -53.13 -10.94 39.97
N GLY A 27 -54.30 -11.29 39.42
CA GLY A 27 -55.56 -10.60 39.66
C GLY A 27 -56.48 -10.60 38.44
N ASP A 28 -57.66 -11.20 38.59
CA ASP A 28 -58.71 -11.23 37.59
C ASP A 28 -59.55 -9.92 37.62
N VAL A 29 -60.23 -9.72 36.50
CA VAL A 29 -61.46 -8.95 36.22
C VAL A 29 -61.37 -7.46 35.80
N SER A 30 -61.79 -7.28 34.54
CA SER A 30 -62.75 -6.28 34.01
C SER A 30 -62.27 -5.00 33.33
N GLY A 31 -62.81 -4.79 32.12
CA GLY A 31 -63.24 -3.47 31.66
C GLY A 31 -62.31 -2.72 30.72
N LEU A 32 -62.59 -2.82 29.41
CA LEU A 32 -62.10 -1.95 28.34
C LEU A 32 -62.18 -0.44 28.72
N THR A 33 -61.19 0.37 28.35
CA THR A 33 -61.27 1.28 27.17
C THR A 33 -60.16 2.36 27.12
N LYS A 34 -59.82 2.70 25.86
CA LYS A 34 -59.30 3.97 25.33
C LYS A 34 -57.78 4.25 25.35
N SER A 35 -57.25 4.02 24.16
CA SER A 35 -56.10 4.66 23.52
C SER A 35 -55.99 6.18 23.69
N LYS A 36 -54.74 6.67 23.74
CA LYS A 36 -54.24 7.83 22.99
C LYS A 36 -52.69 7.83 22.97
N HIS A 37 -52.12 7.73 21.77
CA HIS A 37 -50.74 8.12 21.42
C HIS A 37 -50.62 9.68 21.45
N ILE A 38 -49.46 10.35 21.49
CA ILE A 38 -48.54 10.61 20.35
C ILE A 38 -47.35 11.53 20.78
N ALA A 39 -46.12 11.10 20.45
CA ALA A 39 -44.94 11.83 19.87
C ALA A 39 -44.09 12.87 20.65
N ILE A 40 -42.84 13.24 20.26
CA ILE A 40 -41.72 12.80 19.36
C ILE A 40 -40.59 13.81 19.72
N ASP A 41 -39.29 13.48 19.59
CA ASP A 41 -38.31 14.48 19.12
C ASP A 41 -37.29 13.87 18.13
N ILE A 42 -36.92 14.66 17.11
CA ILE A 42 -36.28 14.25 15.84
C ILE A 42 -34.84 14.77 15.76
N GLY A 43 -33.91 13.94 15.29
CA GLY A 43 -32.63 14.36 14.68
C GLY A 43 -32.46 13.65 13.32
N VAL A 44 -31.65 14.18 12.40
CA VAL A 44 -31.62 13.90 10.94
C VAL A 44 -30.24 13.34 10.54
N HIS A 45 -30.14 12.31 9.69
CA HIS A 45 -28.85 11.85 9.12
C HIS A 45 -28.89 11.16 7.75
N GLY A 46 -28.75 11.95 6.66
CA GLY A 46 -28.34 11.60 5.26
C GLY A 46 -27.77 10.19 4.95
N SER A 47 -28.32 9.50 3.93
CA SER A 47 -28.23 8.05 3.53
C SER A 47 -27.24 7.09 4.22
N PRO A 48 -27.62 5.79 4.44
CA PRO A 48 -26.65 4.76 4.04
C PRO A 48 -27.24 3.43 3.47
N VAL A 49 -26.44 2.82 2.57
CA VAL A 49 -26.25 1.37 2.30
C VAL A 49 -27.12 0.62 1.26
N GLN A 50 -26.51 0.25 0.11
CA GLN A 50 -26.70 -1.05 -0.59
C GLN A 50 -25.86 -2.13 0.14
N PRO A 51 -26.04 -3.48 0.06
CA PRO A 51 -26.82 -4.32 -0.89
C PRO A 51 -27.57 -5.55 -0.26
N GLY A 52 -28.41 -6.26 -1.05
CA GLY A 52 -28.67 -7.72 -0.96
C GLY A 52 -29.27 -8.37 0.31
N TRP A 53 -30.58 -8.70 0.24
CA TRP A 53 -31.34 -9.79 0.91
C TRP A 53 -32.03 -9.59 2.28
N ILE A 54 -33.30 -10.08 2.37
CA ILE A 54 -34.29 -10.01 3.46
C ILE A 54 -34.68 -11.44 3.89
N ALA A 55 -34.88 -11.70 5.19
CA ALA A 55 -35.56 -12.90 5.71
C ALA A 55 -36.92 -12.57 6.37
N TRP A 56 -37.87 -13.51 6.26
CA TRP A 56 -39.23 -13.50 6.83
C TRP A 56 -39.27 -14.08 8.25
N ALA A 57 -40.20 -13.58 9.08
CA ALA A 57 -40.63 -14.23 10.33
C ALA A 57 -42.07 -14.74 10.19
N VAL A 58 -42.28 -16.04 10.42
CA VAL A 58 -43.56 -16.59 10.91
C VAL A 58 -43.25 -17.46 12.12
N SER A 59 -43.30 -16.87 13.32
CA SER A 59 -43.71 -17.59 14.52
C SER A 59 -45.06 -17.08 14.96
N ALA A 60 -45.97 -18.03 15.17
CA ALA A 60 -47.28 -17.83 15.74
C ALA A 60 -47.15 -17.45 17.22
N GLY A 61 -47.00 -16.15 17.49
CA GLY A 61 -47.46 -15.55 18.74
C GLY A 61 -48.79 -14.89 18.47
N LYS A 62 -49.85 -15.29 19.19
CA LYS A 62 -51.22 -14.75 19.12
C LYS A 62 -51.22 -13.27 18.72
N HIS A 63 -52.06 -12.90 17.73
CA HIS A 63 -52.46 -11.54 17.28
C HIS A 63 -52.07 -11.20 15.84
N TRP A 64 -52.98 -11.45 14.89
CA TRP A 64 -52.84 -10.93 13.52
C TRP A 64 -54.17 -10.43 12.94
N ASN A 65 -54.13 -9.21 12.42
CA ASN A 65 -55.15 -8.62 11.54
C ASN A 65 -54.43 -7.57 10.67
N ARG A 66 -53.66 -7.99 9.65
CA ARG A 66 -53.07 -7.09 8.65
C ARG A 66 -53.73 -7.32 7.30
N ARG A 67 -54.24 -6.22 6.72
CA ARG A 67 -54.95 -6.16 5.44
C ARG A 67 -53.92 -5.94 4.32
N GLY A 68 -53.51 -7.00 3.61
CA GLY A 68 -52.65 -6.91 2.42
C GLY A 68 -52.21 -8.28 1.92
N PRO A 69 -51.86 -8.42 0.61
CA PRO A 69 -51.34 -9.68 0.07
C PRO A 69 -50.02 -10.04 0.74
N PHE A 70 -49.82 -11.32 1.05
CA PHE A 70 -48.55 -11.82 1.57
C PHE A 70 -47.58 -11.98 0.40
N ARG A 71 -46.39 -11.38 0.48
CA ARG A 71 -45.41 -11.35 -0.61
C ARG A 71 -44.25 -12.31 -0.35
N LEU A 72 -44.26 -13.47 -0.97
CA LEU A 72 -43.09 -14.32 -0.96
C LEU A 72 -42.04 -13.73 -1.92
N ALA A 73 -41.07 -13.00 -1.36
CA ALA A 73 -39.90 -12.56 -2.08
C ALA A 73 -38.93 -13.73 -2.20
N LEU A 74 -39.00 -14.44 -3.33
CA LEU A 74 -38.05 -15.48 -3.74
C LEU A 74 -36.80 -14.81 -4.29
N GLY A 75 -36.33 -13.80 -3.58
CA GLY A 75 -35.39 -12.99 -4.25
C GLY A 75 -34.04 -13.73 -4.28
N GLY A 76 -33.37 -13.60 -5.41
CA GLY A 76 -32.12 -14.29 -5.66
C GLY A 76 -32.31 -15.78 -5.91
N THR A 77 -33.54 -16.27 -6.14
CA THR A 77 -33.70 -17.62 -6.68
C THR A 77 -33.27 -17.63 -8.15
N SER A 78 -32.00 -17.94 -8.38
CA SER A 78 -31.62 -18.73 -9.55
C SER A 78 -32.24 -20.11 -9.38
N PHE A 79 -33.15 -20.48 -10.28
CA PHE A 79 -33.49 -21.89 -10.44
C PHE A 79 -32.33 -22.54 -11.17
N ASP A 80 -31.44 -23.11 -10.38
CA ASP A 80 -30.24 -23.72 -10.88
C ASP A 80 -30.48 -25.21 -11.19
N PRO A 81 -30.07 -25.74 -12.36
CA PRO A 81 -29.69 -27.15 -12.48
C PRO A 81 -28.50 -27.51 -11.56
N ASP A 82 -27.74 -26.52 -11.10
CA ASP A 82 -26.41 -26.66 -10.49
C ASP A 82 -26.33 -26.25 -9.00
N GLY A 83 -27.49 -26.14 -8.33
CA GLY A 83 -27.50 -25.65 -6.95
C GLY A 83 -28.78 -25.96 -6.19
N PHE A 84 -28.72 -26.98 -5.33
CA PHE A 84 -29.60 -27.06 -4.18
C PHE A 84 -28.78 -27.20 -2.89
N GLN A 85 -28.34 -26.06 -2.35
CA GLN A 85 -28.45 -25.83 -0.91
C GLN A 85 -29.39 -24.65 -0.70
N VAL A 86 -30.50 -24.92 -0.02
CA VAL A 86 -31.18 -23.93 0.79
C VAL A 86 -30.51 -24.01 2.15
N GLU A 87 -29.70 -23.00 2.51
CA GLU A 87 -29.29 -22.80 3.89
C GLU A 87 -29.86 -21.48 4.41
N LEU A 88 -30.88 -21.63 5.26
CA LEU A 88 -31.49 -20.59 6.06
C LEU A 88 -30.51 -20.22 7.18
N GLY A 89 -29.94 -19.01 7.12
CA GLY A 89 -29.14 -18.43 8.20
C GLY A 89 -29.97 -18.02 9.42
N PRO A 90 -29.33 -17.81 10.58
CA PRO A 90 -29.90 -18.09 11.88
C PRO A 90 -30.77 -16.96 12.43
N ASP A 91 -31.91 -17.32 13.00
CA ASP A 91 -32.32 -16.74 14.28
C ASP A 91 -32.98 -17.85 15.11
N GLU A 92 -32.41 -18.14 16.27
CA GLU A 92 -32.85 -19.24 17.15
C GLU A 92 -34.25 -18.96 17.69
N GLY A 93 -35.22 -19.85 17.44
CA GLY A 93 -36.49 -19.78 18.16
C GLY A 93 -37.73 -20.47 17.60
N LEU A 94 -37.66 -21.26 16.53
CA LEU A 94 -38.70 -22.25 16.20
C LEU A 94 -38.07 -23.44 15.50
N GLY A 95 -38.34 -24.64 16.02
CA GLY A 95 -37.85 -25.89 15.45
C GLY A 95 -38.50 -26.19 14.10
N PHE A 96 -37.88 -25.75 13.02
CA PHE A 96 -38.02 -26.46 11.74
C PHE A 96 -37.16 -27.71 11.82
N ARG A 97 -37.81 -28.88 11.88
CA ARG A 97 -37.12 -30.16 11.71
C ARG A 97 -36.74 -30.29 10.24
N SER A 98 -35.46 -30.15 9.93
CA SER A 98 -34.89 -30.67 8.68
C SER A 98 -34.96 -32.21 8.73
N GLY A 99 -35.76 -32.81 7.84
CA GLY A 99 -35.71 -34.24 7.54
C GLY A 99 -34.63 -34.59 6.51
N PRO A 100 -34.31 -35.88 6.30
CA PRO A 100 -33.21 -36.35 5.45
C PRO A 100 -33.41 -36.03 3.95
N PRO A 101 -32.34 -36.12 3.13
CA PRO A 101 -32.19 -35.42 1.85
C PRO A 101 -33.01 -36.06 0.73
N CYS A 102 -33.73 -35.25 -0.05
CA CYS A 102 -34.39 -35.66 -1.29
C CYS A 102 -33.70 -35.00 -2.49
N THR A 103 -32.98 -35.79 -3.27
CA THR A 103 -32.34 -35.40 -4.53
C THR A 103 -33.38 -35.17 -5.62
N GLY A 104 -33.67 -33.91 -5.92
CA GLY A 104 -34.49 -33.47 -7.06
C GLY A 104 -34.74 -31.96 -6.98
N GLY A 105 -34.50 -31.22 -8.07
CA GLY A 105 -34.48 -29.74 -8.10
C GLY A 105 -35.85 -29.07 -7.92
N TYR A 106 -36.35 -29.02 -6.68
CA TYR A 106 -37.65 -28.44 -6.31
C TYR A 106 -37.48 -27.42 -5.18
N ALA A 107 -37.93 -26.17 -5.36
CA ALA A 107 -38.07 -25.25 -4.23
C ALA A 107 -39.37 -25.58 -3.49
N SER A 108 -39.30 -26.33 -2.38
CA SER A 108 -40.46 -26.65 -1.54
C SER A 108 -40.37 -25.92 -0.19
N VAL A 109 -41.40 -25.13 0.13
CA VAL A 109 -41.57 -24.55 1.48
C VAL A 109 -42.69 -25.32 2.16
N ILE A 110 -42.33 -26.28 3.02
CA ILE A 110 -43.28 -27.08 3.80
C ILE A 110 -43.30 -26.52 5.22
N THR A 111 -44.42 -25.92 5.61
CA THR A 111 -44.69 -25.52 6.99
C THR A 111 -46.07 -26.03 7.38
N GLU A 112 -46.26 -26.42 8.64
CA GLU A 112 -47.47 -27.14 9.06
C GLU A 112 -48.78 -26.36 8.96
N ASN A 113 -48.77 -25.05 8.72
CA ASN A 113 -49.96 -24.25 8.38
C ASN A 113 -49.46 -22.86 7.95
N LEU A 114 -49.18 -22.64 6.66
CA LEU A 114 -48.59 -21.38 6.19
C LEU A 114 -49.53 -20.20 6.46
N PHE A 115 -50.85 -20.44 6.41
CA PHE A 115 -51.85 -19.45 6.78
C PHE A 115 -53.08 -20.12 7.37
N SER A 116 -53.57 -19.61 8.49
CA SER A 116 -54.88 -19.95 9.03
C SER A 116 -55.67 -18.65 9.23
N TRP A 117 -56.99 -18.71 9.06
CA TRP A 117 -57.97 -17.65 9.38
C TRP A 117 -58.15 -16.53 8.33
N SER A 118 -59.10 -16.71 7.39
CA SER A 118 -59.72 -15.60 6.64
C SER A 118 -61.11 -15.99 6.12
N ASP A 119 -62.09 -15.11 6.29
CA ASP A 119 -63.43 -15.09 5.68
C ASP A 119 -63.44 -14.39 4.30
N ARG A 120 -62.24 -14.06 3.78
CA ARG A 120 -61.99 -13.33 2.53
C ARG A 120 -60.95 -14.05 1.65
N PRO A 121 -60.90 -13.76 0.34
CA PRO A 121 -59.92 -14.36 -0.56
C PRO A 121 -58.48 -14.15 -0.06
N MET A 122 -57.70 -15.22 -0.03
CA MET A 122 -56.32 -15.18 0.43
C MET A 122 -55.39 -15.03 -0.78
N THR A 123 -54.50 -14.05 -0.76
CA THR A 123 -53.59 -13.77 -1.89
C THR A 123 -52.13 -13.88 -1.49
N VAL A 124 -51.38 -14.65 -2.28
CA VAL A 124 -49.92 -14.83 -2.21
C VAL A 124 -49.31 -14.28 -3.50
N ALA A 125 -48.28 -13.44 -3.39
CA ALA A 125 -47.51 -12.97 -4.54
C ALA A 125 -46.11 -13.56 -4.50
N LEU A 126 -45.65 -14.13 -5.61
CA LEU A 126 -44.32 -14.69 -5.83
C LEU A 126 -43.50 -13.63 -6.59
N SER A 127 -42.50 -13.06 -5.91
CA SER A 127 -41.65 -11.99 -6.45
C SER A 127 -40.22 -12.51 -6.65
N GLY A 128 -39.55 -12.11 -7.74
CA GLY A 128 -38.13 -12.44 -7.97
C GLY A 128 -37.87 -13.76 -8.71
N LEU A 129 -38.88 -14.35 -9.33
CA LEU A 129 -38.70 -15.45 -10.28
C LEU A 129 -37.93 -14.96 -11.51
N ALA A 130 -36.91 -15.70 -11.97
CA ALA A 130 -36.22 -15.42 -13.22
C ALA A 130 -37.16 -15.64 -14.43
N ALA A 131 -36.86 -15.02 -15.58
CA ALA A 131 -37.66 -15.21 -16.78
C ALA A 131 -37.70 -16.70 -17.21
N GLY A 132 -38.89 -17.26 -17.38
CA GLY A 132 -39.04 -18.69 -17.71
C GLY A 132 -40.43 -19.26 -17.40
N ARG A 133 -40.67 -20.50 -17.82
CA ARG A 133 -41.90 -21.24 -17.51
C ARG A 133 -41.68 -22.15 -16.30
N TYR A 134 -42.63 -22.16 -15.38
CA TYR A 134 -42.57 -22.88 -14.11
C TYR A 134 -43.84 -23.67 -13.87
N ARG A 135 -43.70 -24.84 -13.26
CA ARG A 135 -44.75 -25.64 -12.64
C ARG A 135 -44.80 -25.28 -11.17
N VAL A 136 -45.97 -24.87 -10.70
CA VAL A 136 -46.24 -24.57 -9.30
C VAL A 136 -47.19 -25.63 -8.76
N ILE A 137 -46.84 -26.20 -7.63
CA ILE A 137 -47.63 -27.18 -6.89
C ILE A 137 -47.91 -26.58 -5.51
N THR A 138 -49.15 -26.62 -5.05
CA THR A 138 -49.52 -26.20 -3.70
C THR A 138 -50.56 -27.15 -3.12
N TRP A 139 -50.66 -27.17 -1.79
CA TRP A 139 -51.59 -28.02 -1.08
C TRP A 139 -52.56 -27.19 -0.26
N HIS A 140 -53.80 -27.66 -0.11
CA HIS A 140 -54.80 -26.98 0.71
C HIS A 140 -55.74 -27.93 1.45
N ASN A 141 -56.23 -27.49 2.61
CA ASN A 141 -57.25 -28.16 3.40
C ASN A 141 -58.11 -27.11 4.14
N ASP A 142 -59.08 -27.57 4.93
CA ASP A 142 -59.79 -26.72 5.87
C ASP A 142 -59.21 -26.74 7.30
N SER A 143 -59.72 -25.85 8.17
CA SER A 143 -59.35 -25.74 9.60
C SER A 143 -59.46 -27.01 10.43
N ARG A 144 -60.22 -28.01 9.97
CA ARG A 144 -60.40 -29.30 10.66
C ARG A 144 -59.58 -30.40 9.99
N GLY A 145 -58.77 -30.03 9.00
CA GLY A 145 -57.92 -30.91 8.24
C GLY A 145 -58.56 -31.43 6.96
N TYR A 146 -59.84 -31.22 6.64
CA TYR A 146 -60.50 -31.91 5.53
C TYR A 146 -60.15 -31.35 4.14
N VAL A 147 -60.10 -32.27 3.15
CA VAL A 147 -59.94 -32.01 1.72
C VAL A 147 -61.19 -31.28 1.20
N ARG A 148 -61.01 -30.08 0.62
CA ARG A 148 -62.09 -29.31 -0.04
C ARG A 148 -62.00 -29.46 -1.56
N PRO A 149 -62.83 -30.28 -2.21
CA PRO A 149 -62.75 -30.48 -3.66
C PRO A 149 -63.29 -29.29 -4.47
N ASP A 150 -64.03 -28.38 -3.82
CA ASP A 150 -64.69 -27.21 -4.38
C ASP A 150 -63.86 -25.91 -4.29
N LEU A 151 -62.64 -25.98 -3.73
CA LEU A 151 -61.76 -24.82 -3.64
C LEU A 151 -61.09 -24.55 -4.99
N ALA A 152 -61.27 -23.33 -5.51
CA ALA A 152 -60.59 -22.85 -6.70
C ALA A 152 -59.45 -21.89 -6.36
N LEU A 153 -58.29 -22.10 -6.99
CA LEU A 153 -57.18 -21.16 -6.96
C LEU A 153 -57.19 -20.34 -8.26
N LEU A 154 -57.29 -19.02 -8.13
CA LEU A 154 -57.09 -18.10 -9.25
C LEU A 154 -55.62 -17.70 -9.31
N VAL A 155 -55.04 -17.80 -10.48
CA VAL A 155 -53.63 -17.48 -10.72
C VAL A 155 -53.54 -16.40 -11.77
N THR A 156 -52.85 -15.31 -11.44
CA THR A 156 -52.56 -14.19 -12.32
C THR A 156 -51.05 -14.19 -12.59
N ASP A 157 -50.67 -14.39 -13.85
CA ASP A 157 -49.26 -14.36 -14.31
C ASP A 157 -48.88 -12.99 -14.91
N ALA A 158 -47.64 -12.86 -15.39
CA ALA A 158 -47.13 -11.61 -15.98
C ALA A 158 -47.93 -11.15 -17.22
N ALA A 159 -48.68 -12.05 -17.87
CA ALA A 159 -49.56 -11.70 -19.00
C ALA A 159 -50.94 -11.16 -18.55
N GLY A 160 -51.23 -11.15 -17.24
CA GLY A 160 -52.45 -10.57 -16.66
C GLY A 160 -53.71 -11.40 -16.88
N ALA A 161 -53.59 -12.66 -17.28
CA ALA A 161 -54.73 -13.56 -17.46
C ALA A 161 -55.05 -14.31 -16.17
N ASP A 162 -56.22 -14.07 -15.57
CA ASP A 162 -56.71 -14.88 -14.46
C ASP A 162 -57.09 -16.28 -14.96
N ARG A 163 -56.38 -17.30 -14.48
CA ARG A 163 -56.68 -18.71 -14.77
C ARG A 163 -57.12 -19.42 -13.51
N GLU A 164 -58.19 -20.21 -13.62
CA GLU A 164 -58.69 -21.03 -12.52
C GLU A 164 -58.02 -22.41 -12.55
N ALA A 165 -57.31 -22.74 -11.47
CA ALA A 165 -56.71 -24.05 -11.26
C ALA A 165 -57.53 -24.81 -10.21
N VAL A 166 -58.07 -25.96 -10.62
CA VAL A 166 -58.90 -26.83 -9.77
C VAL A 166 -58.07 -28.06 -9.35
N ALA A 167 -58.23 -28.50 -8.10
CA ALA A 167 -57.47 -29.61 -7.53
C ALA A 167 -57.59 -30.92 -8.32
N ALA A 168 -56.47 -31.64 -8.45
CA ALA A 168 -56.49 -33.05 -8.79
C ALA A 168 -56.59 -33.86 -7.48
N HIS A 169 -57.42 -34.91 -7.45
CA HIS A 169 -57.62 -35.77 -6.29
C HIS A 169 -56.28 -36.24 -5.63
N PRO A 170 -56.27 -36.48 -4.31
CA PRO A 170 -55.04 -36.60 -3.52
C PRO A 170 -54.13 -37.73 -4.02
N GLN A 171 -52.87 -37.41 -4.32
CA GLN A 171 -51.82 -38.41 -4.45
C GLN A 171 -51.03 -38.45 -3.14
N THR A 172 -51.22 -39.55 -2.42
CA THR A 172 -50.50 -39.95 -1.21
C THR A 172 -48.99 -39.96 -1.44
N GLY A 173 -48.22 -39.24 -0.63
CA GLY A 173 -46.77 -39.19 -0.80
C GLY A 173 -45.96 -38.47 0.28
N ALA A 174 -46.46 -38.39 1.52
CA ALA A 174 -45.65 -38.14 2.71
C ALA A 174 -46.47 -38.54 3.95
N ALA A 175 -45.87 -39.31 4.86
CA ALA A 175 -46.47 -39.67 6.14
C ALA A 175 -46.46 -38.44 7.05
N ASP A 176 -47.62 -37.78 7.16
CA ASP A 176 -48.17 -37.07 8.35
C ASP A 176 -49.16 -35.94 8.01
N SER A 177 -49.42 -35.62 6.73
CA SER A 177 -50.44 -34.62 6.31
C SER A 177 -51.58 -35.22 5.45
N ALA A 178 -52.12 -36.37 5.86
CA ALA A 178 -53.03 -37.23 5.08
C ALA A 178 -54.41 -36.65 4.69
N GLN A 179 -54.62 -35.33 4.72
CA GLN A 179 -55.93 -34.73 4.43
C GLN A 179 -55.86 -33.39 3.63
N ALA A 180 -54.78 -33.10 2.90
CA ALA A 180 -54.70 -31.93 2.01
C ALA A 180 -54.86 -32.28 0.52
N SER A 181 -55.66 -31.51 -0.21
CA SER A 181 -55.76 -31.54 -1.68
C SER A 181 -54.48 -30.96 -2.30
N ARG A 182 -54.02 -31.54 -3.42
CA ARG A 182 -52.90 -31.02 -4.21
C ARG A 182 -53.41 -30.31 -5.46
N VAL A 183 -52.94 -29.10 -5.71
CA VAL A 183 -53.21 -28.35 -6.94
C VAL A 183 -51.87 -28.11 -7.63
N ALA A 184 -51.78 -28.42 -8.93
CA ALA A 184 -50.59 -28.19 -9.73
C ALA A 184 -50.98 -27.44 -11.00
N PHE A 185 -50.29 -26.35 -11.32
CA PHE A 185 -50.52 -25.53 -12.51
C PHE A 185 -49.20 -24.97 -13.04
N GLU A 186 -49.16 -24.54 -14.30
CA GLU A 186 -47.97 -23.91 -14.91
C GLU A 186 -48.17 -22.40 -15.07
N VAL A 187 -47.10 -21.64 -14.83
CA VAL A 187 -47.04 -20.18 -14.89
C VAL A 187 -45.80 -19.73 -15.67
N GLU A 188 -45.84 -18.53 -16.24
CA GLU A 188 -44.72 -17.92 -16.98
C GLU A 188 -44.29 -16.62 -16.29
N SER A 189 -43.00 -16.47 -16.03
CA SER A 189 -42.40 -15.26 -15.44
C SER A 189 -41.55 -14.53 -16.49
N ASP A 190 -41.55 -13.20 -16.42
CA ASP A 190 -40.75 -12.31 -17.25
C ASP A 190 -39.48 -11.78 -16.54
N GLY A 191 -39.23 -12.18 -15.30
CA GLY A 191 -38.10 -11.70 -14.50
C GLY A 191 -38.34 -10.38 -13.75
N LEU A 192 -39.48 -9.72 -13.95
CA LEU A 192 -39.75 -8.37 -13.46
C LEU A 192 -41.06 -8.25 -12.66
N ALA A 193 -42.12 -8.97 -13.06
CA ALA A 193 -43.44 -8.91 -12.45
C ALA A 193 -43.69 -10.03 -11.43
N ASP A 194 -44.50 -9.73 -10.40
CA ASP A 194 -44.94 -10.71 -9.40
C ASP A 194 -45.99 -11.67 -10.00
N ILE A 195 -45.89 -12.96 -9.68
CA ILE A 195 -46.96 -13.94 -9.98
C ILE A 195 -47.90 -14.01 -8.78
N VAL A 196 -49.20 -13.83 -8.99
CA VAL A 196 -50.18 -13.71 -7.89
C VAL A 196 -51.13 -14.91 -7.86
N ILE A 197 -51.22 -15.58 -6.71
CA ILE A 197 -52.10 -16.73 -6.47
C ILE A 197 -53.15 -16.32 -5.43
N THR A 198 -54.42 -16.46 -5.76
CA THR A 198 -55.55 -16.11 -4.88
C THR A 198 -56.48 -17.30 -4.65
N ALA A 199 -56.63 -17.75 -3.41
CA ALA A 199 -57.61 -18.75 -3.02
C ALA A 199 -58.97 -18.10 -2.75
N ARG A 200 -60.03 -18.55 -3.42
CA ARG A 200 -61.41 -18.11 -3.16
C ARG A 200 -62.21 -19.22 -2.50
N VAL A 201 -62.83 -18.92 -1.35
CA VAL A 201 -63.74 -19.83 -0.64
C VAL A 201 -65.18 -19.53 -1.08
N PRO A 202 -65.97 -20.54 -1.52
CA PRO A 202 -67.39 -20.36 -1.79
C PRO A 202 -68.14 -19.92 -0.52
N VAL A 203 -68.93 -18.85 -0.63
CA VAL A 203 -69.39 -17.95 0.45
C VAL A 203 -70.34 -18.61 1.49
N ALA A 204 -70.66 -19.90 1.40
CA ALA A 204 -71.71 -20.51 2.21
C ALA A 204 -71.24 -21.15 3.52
N ASP A 205 -69.96 -21.52 3.64
CA ASP A 205 -69.44 -22.21 4.81
C ASP A 205 -68.35 -21.37 5.47
N HIS A 206 -68.55 -20.95 6.73
CA HIS A 206 -67.54 -20.33 7.59
C HIS A 206 -66.42 -21.33 7.93
N VAL A 207 -65.73 -21.81 6.90
CA VAL A 207 -64.71 -22.85 6.96
C VAL A 207 -63.40 -22.21 6.56
N TYR A 208 -62.46 -22.18 7.51
CA TYR A 208 -61.16 -21.59 7.27
C TYR A 208 -60.37 -22.50 6.34
N VAL A 209 -59.76 -21.94 5.31
CA VAL A 209 -58.90 -22.66 4.36
C VAL A 209 -57.45 -22.36 4.67
N SER A 210 -56.62 -23.39 4.62
CA SER A 210 -55.18 -23.29 4.82
C SER A 210 -54.45 -23.77 3.56
N LEU A 211 -53.43 -23.00 3.15
CA LEU A 211 -52.45 -23.43 2.15
C LEU A 211 -51.25 -24.01 2.90
N ASN A 212 -50.86 -25.25 2.57
CA ASN A 212 -49.93 -26.06 3.37
C ASN A 212 -48.56 -26.22 2.72
N GLY A 213 -48.19 -25.28 1.85
CA GLY A 213 -46.90 -25.26 1.17
C GLY A 213 -47.04 -24.86 -0.30
N ILE A 214 -45.93 -24.40 -0.87
CA ILE A 214 -45.79 -24.12 -2.30
C ILE A 214 -44.48 -24.76 -2.77
N GLU A 215 -44.55 -25.49 -3.87
CA GLU A 215 -43.45 -26.09 -4.59
C GLU A 215 -43.38 -25.47 -5.99
N ILE A 216 -42.20 -25.04 -6.43
CA ILE A 216 -42.00 -24.42 -7.75
C ILE A 216 -40.87 -25.15 -8.49
N THR A 217 -41.10 -25.49 -9.75
CA THR A 217 -40.15 -26.23 -10.60
C THR A 217 -40.12 -25.63 -12.01
N PRO A 218 -38.97 -25.37 -12.64
CA PRO A 218 -38.95 -24.93 -14.03
C PRO A 218 -39.47 -26.02 -14.99
N VAL A 219 -40.26 -25.61 -16.00
CA VAL A 219 -40.75 -26.48 -17.07
C VAL A 219 -39.71 -26.43 -18.20
N SER A 220 -38.82 -27.42 -18.25
CA SER A 220 -37.70 -27.40 -19.20
C SER A 220 -38.16 -27.39 -20.67
N HIS A 221 -38.06 -26.25 -21.35
CA HIS A 221 -38.07 -26.16 -22.80
C HIS A 221 -36.89 -25.27 -23.26
N ALA A 222 -35.87 -25.93 -23.81
CA ALA A 222 -34.79 -25.42 -24.68
C ALA A 222 -34.46 -23.91 -24.61
N SER A 223 -33.66 -23.48 -23.63
CA SER A 223 -33.08 -22.13 -23.59
C SER A 223 -31.68 -22.09 -24.22
N ALA A 224 -31.30 -20.93 -24.75
CA ALA A 224 -30.00 -20.67 -25.38
C ALA A 224 -28.81 -20.94 -24.45
N ALA A 225 -27.57 -20.79 -24.94
CA ALA A 225 -26.41 -20.83 -24.05
C ALA A 225 -26.46 -19.69 -23.01
N PHE A 226 -26.05 -19.96 -21.77
CA PHE A 226 -26.10 -19.03 -20.63
C PHE A 226 -24.82 -19.14 -19.77
N HIS A 227 -24.69 -18.31 -18.72
CA HIS A 227 -23.51 -18.26 -17.84
C HIS A 227 -22.17 -18.12 -18.59
N PRO A 228 -21.96 -17.00 -19.29
CA PRO A 228 -20.70 -16.75 -19.97
C PRO A 228 -19.54 -16.64 -18.97
N VAL A 229 -18.43 -17.28 -19.32
CA VAL A 229 -17.11 -17.03 -18.75
C VAL A 229 -16.22 -16.55 -19.90
N PRO A 230 -15.52 -15.41 -19.80
CA PRO A 230 -15.53 -14.45 -18.68
C PRO A 230 -16.92 -13.84 -18.44
N ALA A 231 -17.18 -13.43 -17.20
CA ALA A 231 -18.43 -12.80 -16.83
C ALA A 231 -18.63 -11.48 -17.62
N ILE A 232 -19.88 -11.07 -17.79
CA ILE A 232 -20.24 -9.87 -18.55
C ILE A 232 -19.54 -8.64 -17.95
N GLY A 233 -18.83 -7.88 -18.80
CA GLY A 233 -18.12 -6.67 -18.38
C GLY A 233 -16.77 -6.93 -17.71
N THR A 234 -16.22 -8.14 -17.81
CA THR A 234 -14.86 -8.42 -17.32
C THR A 234 -13.83 -7.56 -18.06
N ASP A 235 -12.96 -6.88 -17.32
CA ASP A 235 -11.88 -6.07 -17.86
C ASP A 235 -10.50 -6.77 -17.73
N ASP A 236 -9.49 -6.21 -18.40
CA ASP A 236 -8.07 -6.61 -18.29
C ASP A 236 -7.76 -8.07 -18.69
N LEU A 237 -8.48 -8.58 -19.68
CA LEU A 237 -8.26 -9.94 -20.17
C LEU A 237 -7.09 -10.04 -21.16
N PRO A 238 -6.44 -11.21 -21.26
CA PRO A 238 -5.43 -11.45 -22.29
C PRO A 238 -6.02 -11.34 -23.69
N HIS A 239 -5.17 -11.07 -24.68
CA HIS A 239 -5.55 -11.01 -26.10
C HIS A 239 -6.06 -12.36 -26.66
N ASN A 240 -5.74 -13.47 -25.99
CA ASN A 240 -6.29 -14.79 -26.27
C ASN A 240 -7.17 -15.22 -25.10
N VAL A 241 -8.49 -15.25 -25.29
CA VAL A 241 -9.46 -15.54 -24.22
C VAL A 241 -10.16 -16.85 -24.51
N THR A 242 -10.09 -17.79 -23.57
CA THR A 242 -11.00 -18.95 -23.59
C THR A 242 -12.35 -18.51 -23.05
N VAL A 243 -13.34 -18.50 -23.93
CA VAL A 243 -14.73 -18.28 -23.55
C VAL A 243 -15.42 -19.62 -23.29
N SER A 244 -16.27 -19.70 -22.28
CA SER A 244 -17.10 -20.87 -22.02
C SER A 244 -18.50 -20.47 -21.62
N TRP A 245 -19.44 -21.40 -21.76
CA TRP A 245 -20.86 -21.18 -21.53
C TRP A 245 -21.51 -22.48 -21.07
N GLU A 246 -22.65 -22.38 -20.43
CA GLU A 246 -23.54 -23.49 -20.15
C GLU A 246 -24.65 -23.59 -21.19
N ALA A 247 -25.22 -24.78 -21.33
CA ALA A 247 -26.30 -25.03 -22.27
C ALA A 247 -27.10 -26.29 -21.88
N PRO A 248 -28.38 -26.39 -22.27
CA PRO A 248 -29.21 -27.55 -21.96
C PRO A 248 -28.67 -28.88 -22.53
N ALA A 249 -29.06 -30.00 -21.92
CA ALA A 249 -28.56 -31.35 -22.25
C ALA A 249 -28.83 -31.84 -23.69
N LYS A 250 -29.70 -31.17 -24.46
CA LYS A 250 -30.11 -31.59 -25.83
C LYS A 250 -29.49 -30.74 -26.96
N VAL A 251 -28.32 -30.15 -26.74
CA VAL A 251 -27.56 -29.43 -27.78
C VAL A 251 -26.56 -30.37 -28.45
N LYS A 252 -26.55 -30.41 -29.78
CA LYS A 252 -25.65 -31.25 -30.58
C LYS A 252 -24.30 -30.59 -30.84
N ALA A 253 -24.31 -29.27 -31.04
CA ALA A 253 -23.10 -28.47 -31.29
C ALA A 253 -23.38 -26.97 -31.11
N PHE A 254 -22.33 -26.16 -31.16
CA PHE A 254 -22.40 -24.70 -31.02
C PHE A 254 -21.73 -23.97 -32.20
N HIS A 255 -22.26 -22.81 -32.57
CA HIS A 255 -21.60 -21.83 -33.45
C HIS A 255 -21.21 -20.60 -32.63
N VAL A 256 -19.94 -20.22 -32.65
CA VAL A 256 -19.39 -19.13 -31.81
C VAL A 256 -19.15 -17.89 -32.67
N TYR A 257 -19.60 -16.74 -32.19
CA TYR A 257 -19.47 -15.45 -32.86
C TYR A 257 -18.70 -14.46 -31.98
N THR A 258 -17.86 -13.61 -32.58
CA THR A 258 -17.19 -12.48 -31.90
C THR A 258 -17.08 -11.26 -32.82
N GLY A 259 -17.00 -10.05 -32.26
CA GLY A 259 -16.93 -8.80 -33.00
C GLY A 259 -16.60 -7.59 -32.11
N PRO A 260 -16.37 -6.42 -32.71
CA PRO A 260 -16.03 -5.19 -31.98
C PRO A 260 -17.21 -4.59 -31.21
N ASP A 261 -18.44 -4.86 -31.64
CA ASP A 261 -19.69 -4.42 -31.02
C ASP A 261 -20.80 -5.48 -31.23
N ALA A 262 -21.94 -5.29 -30.56
CA ALA A 262 -23.04 -6.24 -30.59
C ALA A 262 -23.70 -6.42 -31.97
N ASP A 263 -23.57 -5.44 -32.86
CA ASP A 263 -24.18 -5.45 -34.20
C ASP A 263 -23.22 -6.00 -35.27
N ALA A 264 -21.90 -6.03 -34.98
CA ALA A 264 -20.84 -6.45 -35.89
C ALA A 264 -20.23 -7.83 -35.57
N LEU A 265 -21.03 -8.76 -35.03
CA LEU A 265 -20.58 -10.11 -34.69
C LEU A 265 -20.33 -10.98 -35.93
N ARG A 266 -19.17 -11.64 -35.98
CA ARG A 266 -18.77 -12.57 -37.05
C ARG A 266 -18.58 -13.97 -36.49
N LEU A 267 -19.00 -14.95 -37.29
CA LEU A 267 -18.83 -16.36 -36.96
C LEU A 267 -17.34 -16.74 -36.99
N VAL A 268 -16.83 -17.24 -35.87
CA VAL A 268 -15.43 -17.68 -35.73
C VAL A 268 -15.28 -19.19 -35.60
N ALA A 269 -16.32 -19.90 -35.15
CA ALA A 269 -16.30 -21.36 -35.08
C ALA A 269 -17.66 -21.98 -35.38
N ARG A 270 -17.67 -23.09 -36.14
CA ARG A 270 -18.86 -23.90 -36.40
C ARG A 270 -18.72 -25.29 -35.78
N ASN A 271 -19.86 -25.88 -35.43
CA ASN A 271 -20.02 -27.23 -34.92
C ASN A 271 -19.08 -27.58 -33.73
N VAL A 272 -18.86 -26.62 -32.83
CA VAL A 272 -18.11 -26.85 -31.59
C VAL A 272 -18.91 -27.81 -30.72
N THR A 273 -18.36 -28.97 -30.38
CA THR A 273 -19.05 -29.98 -29.56
C THR A 273 -18.84 -29.76 -28.06
N GLY A 274 -17.78 -29.03 -27.69
CA GLY A 274 -17.51 -28.59 -26.33
C GLY A 274 -18.27 -27.32 -25.93
N ARG A 275 -18.23 -26.99 -24.63
CA ARG A 275 -18.85 -25.81 -24.02
C ARG A 275 -17.90 -24.63 -23.83
N SER A 276 -16.78 -24.67 -24.54
CA SER A 276 -15.73 -23.66 -24.48
C SER A 276 -15.08 -23.51 -25.84
N TYR A 277 -14.60 -22.31 -26.13
CA TYR A 277 -13.86 -21.99 -27.34
C TYR A 277 -12.80 -20.93 -27.05
N ARG A 278 -11.62 -21.05 -27.67
CA ARG A 278 -10.55 -20.08 -27.53
C ARG A 278 -10.67 -19.02 -28.62
N LEU A 279 -10.97 -17.78 -28.21
CA LEU A 279 -10.87 -16.61 -29.08
C LEU A 279 -9.40 -16.18 -29.15
N GLU A 280 -8.90 -16.02 -30.36
CA GLU A 280 -7.52 -15.63 -30.66
C GLU A 280 -7.51 -14.31 -31.44
N SER A 281 -6.41 -13.56 -31.36
CA SER A 281 -6.22 -12.32 -32.11
C SER A 281 -7.23 -11.21 -31.79
N LEU A 282 -7.59 -11.03 -30.51
CA LEU A 282 -8.50 -9.97 -30.10
C LEU A 282 -7.78 -8.62 -29.99
N PRO A 283 -8.36 -7.52 -30.50
CA PRO A 283 -7.71 -6.22 -30.50
C PRO A 283 -7.45 -5.70 -29.08
N PHE A 284 -6.20 -5.34 -28.78
CA PHE A 284 -5.79 -4.76 -27.51
C PHE A 284 -6.53 -3.45 -27.19
N SER A 285 -6.70 -3.17 -25.90
CA SER A 285 -7.35 -1.95 -25.38
C SER A 285 -8.77 -1.71 -25.91
N ARG A 286 -9.46 -2.75 -26.40
CA ARG A 286 -10.82 -2.70 -26.94
C ARG A 286 -11.75 -3.65 -26.21
N THR A 287 -13.02 -3.27 -26.14
CA THR A 287 -14.12 -4.17 -25.73
C THR A 287 -14.45 -5.09 -26.89
N SER A 288 -14.44 -6.40 -26.65
CA SER A 288 -14.87 -7.43 -27.59
C SER A 288 -16.24 -7.96 -27.17
N HIS A 289 -17.10 -8.22 -28.15
CA HIS A 289 -18.45 -8.74 -27.96
C HIS A 289 -18.52 -10.15 -28.56
N TRP A 290 -19.26 -11.06 -27.93
CA TRP A 290 -19.38 -12.44 -28.40
C TRP A 290 -20.72 -13.07 -28.03
N CYS A 291 -21.14 -14.08 -28.81
CA CYS A 291 -22.34 -14.88 -28.52
C CYS A 291 -22.20 -16.29 -29.08
N VAL A 292 -23.12 -17.18 -28.67
CA VAL A 292 -23.12 -18.57 -29.07
C VAL A 292 -24.50 -19.00 -29.56
N GLU A 293 -24.54 -19.71 -30.69
CA GLU A 293 -25.73 -20.39 -31.17
C GLU A 293 -25.68 -21.88 -30.83
N SER A 294 -26.72 -22.37 -30.16
CA SER A 294 -26.91 -23.77 -29.82
C SER A 294 -27.67 -24.49 -30.93
N VAL A 295 -27.05 -25.51 -31.54
CA VAL A 295 -27.65 -26.35 -32.58
C VAL A 295 -28.35 -27.54 -31.92
N THR A 296 -29.67 -27.57 -31.97
CA THR A 296 -30.48 -28.65 -31.38
C THR A 296 -31.15 -29.50 -32.47
N GLY A 297 -31.80 -30.60 -32.08
CA GLY A 297 -32.66 -31.36 -32.99
C GLY A 297 -33.88 -30.59 -33.51
N ALA A 298 -34.24 -29.46 -32.89
CA ALA A 298 -35.41 -28.65 -33.22
C ALA A 298 -35.07 -27.32 -33.94
N GLY A 299 -33.80 -26.98 -34.10
CA GLY A 299 -33.36 -25.72 -34.70
C GLY A 299 -32.14 -25.11 -34.01
N ILE A 300 -31.78 -23.89 -34.40
CA ILE A 300 -30.65 -23.13 -33.85
C ILE A 300 -31.19 -22.03 -32.94
N VAL A 301 -30.63 -21.89 -31.74
CA VAL A 301 -31.03 -20.89 -30.74
C VAL A 301 -29.82 -20.07 -30.30
N ARG A 302 -29.88 -18.74 -30.43
CA ARG A 302 -28.78 -17.80 -30.10
C ARG A 302 -28.86 -17.31 -28.66
N SER A 303 -27.71 -17.18 -27.98
CA SER A 303 -27.58 -16.57 -26.64
C SER A 303 -27.70 -15.04 -26.68
N ASP A 304 -27.70 -14.43 -25.49
CA ASP A 304 -27.40 -13.00 -25.36
C ASP A 304 -25.99 -12.68 -25.87
N VAL A 305 -25.77 -11.40 -26.20
CA VAL A 305 -24.45 -10.87 -26.54
C VAL A 305 -23.73 -10.48 -25.26
N TRP A 306 -22.60 -11.12 -25.02
CA TRP A 306 -21.72 -10.87 -23.89
C TRP A 306 -20.53 -10.05 -24.30
N ASN A 307 -19.86 -9.40 -23.34
CA ASN A 307 -18.71 -8.54 -23.63
C ASN A 307 -17.65 -8.61 -22.53
N PHE A 308 -16.43 -8.28 -22.92
CA PHE A 308 -15.28 -8.12 -22.05
C PHE A 308 -14.25 -7.18 -22.68
N ARG A 309 -13.29 -6.65 -21.92
CA ARG A 309 -12.23 -5.77 -22.42
C ARG A 309 -10.87 -6.45 -22.40
N VAL A 310 -10.17 -6.35 -23.53
CA VAL A 310 -8.79 -6.84 -23.69
C VAL A 310 -7.82 -5.80 -23.13
N ARG A 311 -6.77 -6.25 -22.43
CA ARG A 311 -5.77 -5.38 -21.80
C ARG A 311 -4.94 -4.58 -22.81
N ASP A 312 -4.14 -3.65 -22.30
CA ASP A 312 -3.17 -2.90 -23.12
C ASP A 312 -1.97 -3.77 -23.50
N GLY A 313 -1.61 -3.76 -24.79
CA GLY A 313 -0.52 -4.56 -25.33
C GLY A 313 0.82 -3.82 -25.36
N ALA A 314 0.86 -2.51 -25.08
CA ALA A 314 2.09 -1.72 -25.15
C ALA A 314 2.99 -1.93 -23.92
N THR A 315 4.30 -1.92 -24.15
CA THR A 315 5.31 -1.95 -23.07
C THR A 315 5.26 -0.69 -22.21
N SER A 316 5.64 -0.83 -20.93
CA SER A 316 5.57 0.24 -19.93
C SER A 316 6.74 0.17 -18.95
N PHE A 317 6.86 1.16 -18.06
CA PHE A 317 7.91 1.25 -17.03
C PHE A 317 9.34 1.12 -17.57
N PRO A 318 9.79 2.05 -18.44
CA PRO A 318 11.15 2.03 -18.95
C PRO A 318 12.17 2.35 -17.86
N TRP A 319 13.29 1.65 -17.91
CA TRP A 319 14.55 2.03 -17.30
C TRP A 319 15.62 2.10 -18.39
N PRO A 320 16.46 3.13 -18.45
CA PRO A 320 16.32 4.40 -17.75
C PRO A 320 14.97 5.05 -18.05
N TRP A 321 14.42 5.77 -17.06
CA TRP A 321 13.14 6.47 -17.22
C TRP A 321 13.17 7.42 -18.41
N ASP A 322 12.00 7.68 -19.00
CA ASP A 322 11.90 8.63 -20.11
C ASP A 322 12.38 10.04 -19.68
N GLY A 323 13.42 10.53 -20.35
CA GLY A 323 14.13 11.77 -20.05
C GLY A 323 15.32 11.63 -19.08
N ALA A 324 15.70 10.43 -18.64
CA ALA A 324 16.80 10.22 -17.70
C ALA A 324 18.11 10.84 -18.20
N LYS A 325 18.90 11.42 -17.31
CA LYS A 325 20.21 12.03 -17.63
C LYS A 325 21.33 11.36 -16.84
N GLU A 326 22.56 11.50 -17.33
CA GLU A 326 23.76 10.91 -16.74
C GLU A 326 23.70 9.37 -16.61
N VAL A 327 23.06 8.71 -17.58
CA VAL A 327 22.98 7.25 -17.64
C VAL A 327 24.37 6.66 -17.92
N ARG A 328 24.87 5.82 -17.01
CA ARG A 328 26.20 5.22 -17.11
C ARG A 328 26.24 4.16 -18.20
N LEU A 329 27.42 3.99 -18.80
CA LEU A 329 27.68 2.95 -19.78
C LEU A 329 28.43 1.76 -19.14
N PRO A 330 28.10 0.52 -19.52
CA PRO A 330 27.01 0.14 -20.44
C PRO A 330 25.61 0.43 -19.84
N ALA A 331 24.68 0.94 -20.66
CA ALA A 331 23.35 1.32 -20.18
C ALA A 331 22.40 0.13 -20.22
N LEU A 332 21.96 -0.35 -19.06
CA LEU A 332 20.90 -1.35 -18.99
C LEU A 332 19.56 -0.69 -19.32
N LEU A 333 18.95 -1.10 -20.44
CA LEU A 333 17.60 -0.74 -20.81
C LEU A 333 16.64 -1.84 -20.32
N SER A 334 15.60 -1.53 -19.57
CA SER A 334 14.59 -2.51 -19.17
C SER A 334 13.17 -1.95 -19.20
N TRP A 335 12.19 -2.84 -19.31
CA TRP A 335 10.78 -2.50 -19.41
C TRP A 335 9.93 -3.56 -18.70
N ALA A 336 8.74 -3.18 -18.28
CA ALA A 336 7.77 -4.15 -17.77
C ALA A 336 7.29 -5.05 -18.91
N GLY A 337 7.40 -6.36 -18.70
CA GLY A 337 6.87 -7.36 -19.61
C GLY A 337 5.36 -7.26 -19.77
N VAL A 338 4.89 -7.46 -21.00
CA VAL A 338 3.48 -7.55 -21.38
C VAL A 338 3.05 -9.02 -21.26
N PRO A 339 2.12 -9.38 -20.35
CA PRO A 339 1.74 -10.77 -20.16
C PRO A 339 1.13 -11.37 -21.43
N GLY A 340 1.69 -12.49 -21.88
CA GLY A 340 1.30 -13.17 -23.12
C GLY A 340 1.99 -12.65 -24.39
N ALA A 341 3.02 -11.80 -24.27
CA ALA A 341 3.94 -11.53 -25.37
C ALA A 341 4.88 -12.71 -25.58
N ASP A 342 5.08 -13.11 -26.82
CA ASP A 342 6.00 -14.19 -27.22
C ASP A 342 7.44 -13.68 -27.29
N SER A 343 7.62 -12.40 -27.63
CA SER A 343 8.94 -11.75 -27.69
C SER A 343 8.78 -10.23 -27.74
N TYR A 344 9.90 -9.51 -27.75
CA TYR A 344 9.96 -8.06 -27.88
C TYR A 344 10.91 -7.64 -29.00
N ARG A 345 10.62 -6.49 -29.61
CA ARG A 345 11.50 -5.83 -30.59
C ARG A 345 11.94 -4.50 -30.04
N LEU A 346 13.21 -4.43 -29.66
CA LEU A 346 13.84 -3.20 -29.19
C LEU A 346 14.34 -2.36 -30.37
N TYR A 347 14.10 -1.06 -30.27
CA TYR A 347 14.58 -0.05 -31.20
C TYR A 347 15.32 1.04 -30.43
N ILE A 348 16.47 1.49 -30.91
CA ILE A 348 17.23 2.61 -30.33
C ILE A 348 17.88 3.46 -31.43
N GLY A 349 17.94 4.77 -31.22
CA GLY A 349 18.55 5.74 -32.13
C GLY A 349 18.90 7.03 -31.39
N ASP A 350 19.68 7.91 -32.01
CA ASP A 350 20.01 9.23 -31.46
C ASP A 350 18.89 10.28 -31.70
N SER A 351 17.89 9.94 -32.52
CA SER A 351 16.68 10.74 -32.74
C SER A 351 15.43 9.84 -32.82
N PRO A 352 14.22 10.40 -32.60
CA PRO A 352 12.95 9.68 -32.80
C PRO A 352 12.78 9.09 -34.20
N GLU A 353 13.37 9.74 -35.21
CA GLU A 353 13.27 9.37 -36.63
C GLU A 353 14.36 8.37 -37.07
N SER A 354 15.42 8.20 -36.27
CA SER A 354 16.60 7.36 -36.59
C SER A 354 16.64 6.03 -35.83
N LEU A 355 15.50 5.58 -35.28
CA LEU A 355 15.42 4.34 -34.51
C LEU A 355 15.81 3.12 -35.36
N VAL A 356 16.88 2.44 -34.96
CA VAL A 356 17.32 1.18 -35.57
C VAL A 356 16.88 0.02 -34.67
N ARG A 357 16.38 -1.05 -35.29
CA ARG A 357 16.06 -2.29 -34.58
C ARG A 357 17.35 -2.93 -34.09
N VAL A 358 17.40 -3.28 -32.81
CA VAL A 358 18.48 -4.10 -32.25
C VAL A 358 18.21 -5.57 -32.59
N GLU A 359 19.17 -6.24 -33.21
CA GLU A 359 19.11 -7.69 -33.39
C GLU A 359 19.49 -8.37 -32.07
N THR A 360 18.48 -8.87 -31.36
CA THR A 360 18.68 -9.63 -30.11
C THR A 360 17.97 -10.98 -30.24
N GLU A 361 18.67 -12.05 -29.91
CA GLU A 361 18.04 -13.30 -29.50
C GLU A 361 17.63 -13.11 -28.03
N GLU A 362 16.33 -13.21 -27.71
CA GLU A 362 15.79 -13.17 -26.33
C GLU A 362 15.86 -11.80 -25.61
N ALA A 363 14.87 -10.93 -25.82
CA ALA A 363 14.69 -9.72 -25.03
C ALA A 363 13.65 -9.93 -23.91
N ASP A 364 13.99 -10.68 -22.87
CA ASP A 364 13.16 -10.81 -21.67
C ASP A 364 13.33 -9.58 -20.77
N GLY A 365 12.58 -8.52 -21.08
CA GLY A 365 12.40 -7.36 -20.20
C GLY A 365 13.62 -6.45 -20.02
N GLU A 366 14.83 -6.86 -20.42
CA GLU A 366 16.07 -6.09 -20.28
C GLU A 366 17.03 -6.25 -21.48
N TRP A 367 17.88 -5.26 -21.73
CA TRP A 367 18.94 -5.27 -22.74
C TRP A 367 20.11 -4.36 -22.33
N LEU A 368 21.34 -4.82 -22.48
CA LEU A 368 22.54 -4.05 -22.11
C LEU A 368 23.13 -3.32 -23.32
N ALA A 369 23.13 -1.99 -23.28
CA ALA A 369 23.66 -1.13 -24.34
C ALA A 369 25.14 -0.76 -24.09
N GLU A 370 26.05 -1.44 -24.78
CA GLU A 370 27.50 -1.28 -24.54
C GLU A 370 28.17 -0.19 -25.39
N ASN A 371 27.67 0.05 -26.61
CA ASN A 371 28.33 0.88 -27.63
C ASN A 371 27.61 2.22 -27.88
N LEU A 372 27.23 2.92 -26.80
CA LEU A 372 26.62 4.25 -26.90
C LEU A 372 27.67 5.35 -26.71
N SER A 373 27.47 6.50 -27.36
CA SER A 373 28.29 7.69 -27.19
C SER A 373 27.98 8.36 -25.85
N LEU A 374 29.00 8.90 -25.19
CA LEU A 374 28.86 9.72 -23.97
C LEU A 374 28.16 11.06 -24.28
N ALA A 375 27.57 11.69 -23.26
CA ALA A 375 26.86 12.98 -23.35
C ALA A 375 25.82 13.08 -24.49
N THR A 376 25.26 11.95 -24.91
CA THR A 376 24.38 11.84 -26.09
C THR A 376 22.99 11.42 -25.65
N THR A 377 21.96 12.02 -26.24
CA THR A 377 20.57 11.64 -25.99
C THR A 377 20.14 10.56 -26.97
N TYR A 378 19.74 9.41 -26.45
CA TYR A 378 19.19 8.30 -27.21
C TYR A 378 17.68 8.23 -27.01
N HIS A 379 16.97 7.89 -28.07
CA HIS A 379 15.55 7.55 -28.10
C HIS A 379 15.42 6.05 -28.30
N TRP A 380 14.49 5.41 -27.59
CA TRP A 380 14.31 3.97 -27.66
C TRP A 380 12.85 3.59 -27.47
N ARG A 381 12.47 2.44 -28.01
CA ARG A 381 11.09 1.92 -27.99
C ARG A 381 11.16 0.40 -27.97
N VAL A 382 10.20 -0.23 -27.30
CA VAL A 382 10.07 -1.70 -27.29
C VAL A 382 8.69 -2.11 -27.75
N ASP A 383 8.62 -2.80 -28.88
CA ASP A 383 7.36 -3.34 -29.41
C ASP A 383 7.16 -4.76 -28.88
N SER A 384 5.98 -5.07 -28.35
CA SER A 384 5.62 -6.44 -27.93
C SER A 384 5.12 -7.24 -29.14
N VAL A 385 5.49 -8.52 -29.20
CA VAL A 385 5.13 -9.44 -30.29
C VAL A 385 4.22 -10.53 -29.75
N HIS A 386 3.09 -10.73 -30.41
CA HIS A 386 2.07 -11.73 -30.09
C HIS A 386 1.76 -12.53 -31.36
N GLY A 387 2.55 -13.56 -31.65
CA GLY A 387 2.49 -14.35 -32.87
C GLY A 387 2.87 -13.52 -34.10
N HIS A 388 1.88 -13.25 -34.96
CA HIS A 388 2.05 -12.38 -36.12
C HIS A 388 1.75 -10.90 -35.82
N ASP A 389 1.13 -10.61 -34.68
CA ASP A 389 0.75 -9.26 -34.29
C ASP A 389 1.89 -8.57 -33.53
N ILE A 390 2.09 -7.28 -33.81
CA ILE A 390 3.12 -6.46 -33.17
C ILE A 390 2.42 -5.22 -32.63
N VAL A 391 2.54 -4.98 -31.32
CA VAL A 391 2.00 -3.78 -30.68
C VAL A 391 3.14 -2.80 -30.41
N PRO A 392 3.16 -1.64 -31.07
CA PRO A 392 4.21 -0.66 -30.87
C PRO A 392 4.23 -0.13 -29.43
N GLY A 393 5.41 -0.07 -28.82
CA GLY A 393 5.61 0.53 -27.51
C GLY A 393 5.57 2.06 -27.54
N LYS A 394 5.64 2.68 -26.35
CA LYS A 394 5.85 4.13 -26.24
C LYS A 394 7.31 4.48 -26.55
N LEU A 395 7.52 5.65 -27.15
CA LEU A 395 8.86 6.18 -27.38
C LEU A 395 9.40 6.80 -26.08
N TRP A 396 10.58 6.39 -25.67
CA TRP A 396 11.30 6.88 -24.49
C TRP A 396 12.64 7.47 -24.89
N ARG A 397 13.27 8.26 -24.02
CA ARG A 397 14.63 8.79 -24.24
C ARG A 397 15.48 8.81 -22.98
N PHE A 398 16.80 8.82 -23.13
CA PHE A 398 17.74 9.09 -22.04
C PHE A 398 19.03 9.74 -22.56
N THR A 399 19.77 10.42 -21.70
CA THR A 399 21.07 11.03 -22.00
C THR A 399 22.17 10.31 -21.24
N THR A 400 23.17 9.81 -21.95
CA THR A 400 24.35 9.14 -21.38
C THR A 400 25.21 10.09 -20.56
N ALA A 401 25.98 9.54 -19.62
CA ALA A 401 26.88 10.27 -18.74
C ALA A 401 27.92 11.08 -19.52
N SER A 402 28.36 12.18 -18.91
CA SER A 402 29.40 13.06 -19.48
C SER A 402 30.80 12.43 -19.55
N GLY A 403 31.02 11.30 -18.88
CA GLY A 403 32.30 10.57 -18.88
C GLY A 403 33.42 11.22 -18.07
N ARG A 404 33.11 12.17 -17.18
CA ARG A 404 34.09 12.86 -16.33
C ARG A 404 34.21 12.22 -14.95
N ALA A 405 35.45 12.12 -14.45
CA ALA A 405 35.71 11.73 -13.08
C ALA A 405 35.04 12.73 -12.12
N ARG A 406 34.50 12.20 -11.01
CA ARG A 406 33.72 12.97 -10.03
C ARG A 406 34.03 12.51 -8.61
N GLU A 407 33.39 13.16 -7.64
CA GLU A 407 33.48 12.79 -6.21
C GLU A 407 34.93 12.66 -5.72
N PRO A 408 35.75 13.73 -5.85
CA PRO A 408 37.12 13.71 -5.41
C PRO A 408 37.23 13.46 -3.90
N GLY A 409 38.13 12.58 -3.50
CA GLY A 409 38.66 12.44 -2.15
C GLY A 409 40.17 12.74 -2.21
N PRO A 410 40.70 13.77 -1.56
CA PRO A 410 40.01 14.78 -0.77
C PRO A 410 39.07 15.67 -1.59
N VAL A 411 37.89 15.96 -1.01
CA VAL A 411 36.85 16.79 -1.63
C VAL A 411 37.34 18.19 -1.95
N ARG A 412 36.67 18.86 -2.90
CA ARG A 412 37.05 20.18 -3.37
C ARG A 412 37.16 21.18 -2.19
N PHE A 413 38.34 21.77 -2.06
CA PHE A 413 38.79 22.66 -0.99
C PHE A 413 38.91 22.05 0.41
N ALA A 414 39.01 20.71 0.53
CA ALA A 414 39.23 20.05 1.80
C ALA A 414 40.44 20.64 2.52
N ARG A 415 40.35 20.80 3.85
CA ARG A 415 41.42 21.34 4.70
C ARG A 415 41.85 20.28 5.69
N ARG A 416 43.08 20.43 6.21
CA ARG A 416 43.68 19.52 7.21
C ARG A 416 43.87 18.09 6.71
N ILE A 417 44.20 17.95 5.42
CA ILE A 417 44.52 16.65 4.84
C ILE A 417 45.86 16.14 5.40
N PRO A 418 45.94 14.88 5.87
CA PRO A 418 47.18 14.27 6.30
C PRO A 418 48.27 14.37 5.22
N LEU A 419 49.53 14.41 5.64
CA LEU A 419 50.66 14.57 4.70
C LEU A 419 50.87 13.35 3.80
N GLU A 420 50.29 12.22 4.21
CA GLU A 420 50.21 10.96 3.47
C GLU A 420 48.72 10.63 3.32
N THR A 421 48.19 10.72 2.11
CA THR A 421 46.79 10.44 1.81
C THR A 421 46.68 9.78 0.44
N ASN A 422 45.51 9.22 0.13
CA ASN A 422 45.18 8.83 -1.23
C ASN A 422 44.33 9.92 -1.88
N LEU A 423 44.56 10.16 -3.17
CA LEU A 423 43.57 10.74 -4.06
C LEU A 423 42.61 9.60 -4.46
N LEU A 424 41.32 9.85 -4.41
CA LEU A 424 40.22 8.93 -4.69
C LEU A 424 39.23 9.65 -5.59
N TRP A 425 38.65 8.97 -6.56
CA TRP A 425 37.58 9.54 -7.37
C TRP A 425 36.61 8.44 -7.78
N SER A 426 35.39 8.84 -8.12
CA SER A 426 34.44 7.98 -8.80
C SER A 426 34.62 8.14 -10.30
N PRO A 427 34.81 7.03 -11.05
CA PRO A 427 34.89 7.09 -12.50
C PRO A 427 33.65 7.66 -13.16
N GLY A 428 33.85 8.38 -14.25
CA GLY A 428 32.81 8.91 -15.12
C GLY A 428 32.19 7.84 -16.03
N ALA A 429 32.93 6.76 -16.31
CA ALA A 429 32.47 5.58 -17.04
C ALA A 429 33.07 4.29 -16.46
N GLN A 430 32.37 3.17 -16.58
CA GLN A 430 32.86 1.87 -16.14
C GLN A 430 34.01 1.42 -17.05
N GLY A 431 35.13 0.97 -16.47
CA GLY A 431 36.30 0.51 -17.23
C GLY A 431 37.20 1.62 -17.79
N ALA A 432 36.96 2.90 -17.42
CA ALA A 432 37.84 3.99 -17.80
C ALA A 432 39.24 3.85 -17.18
N SER A 433 40.29 4.20 -17.93
CA SER A 433 41.63 4.41 -17.37
C SER A 433 41.81 5.87 -16.96
N HIS A 434 42.72 6.13 -16.02
CA HIS A 434 42.83 7.45 -15.38
C HIS A 434 44.23 8.04 -15.49
N THR A 435 44.29 9.31 -15.86
CA THR A 435 45.49 10.14 -15.82
C THR A 435 45.37 11.13 -14.66
N VAL A 436 46.28 11.02 -13.70
CA VAL A 436 46.30 11.82 -12.47
C VAL A 436 47.23 13.01 -12.63
N LEU A 437 46.72 14.22 -12.47
CA LEU A 437 47.51 15.45 -12.50
C LEU A 437 47.47 16.15 -11.13
N LEU A 438 48.61 16.66 -10.66
CA LEU A 438 48.77 17.36 -9.37
C LEU A 438 49.72 18.56 -9.52
N GLY A 439 49.41 19.66 -8.84
CA GLY A 439 50.18 20.89 -8.83
C GLY A 439 49.90 21.78 -7.63
N THR A 440 50.56 22.94 -7.54
CA THR A 440 50.31 23.95 -6.49
C THR A 440 49.63 25.22 -7.02
N SER A 441 49.36 25.28 -8.32
CA SER A 441 48.41 26.21 -8.93
C SER A 441 47.53 25.45 -9.94
N PRO A 442 46.28 25.88 -10.17
CA PRO A 442 45.36 25.22 -11.09
C PRO A 442 45.79 25.35 -12.57
N GLU A 443 46.63 26.32 -12.92
CA GLU A 443 47.18 26.53 -14.26
C GLU A 443 48.46 25.70 -14.53
N SER A 444 49.03 25.05 -13.51
CA SER A 444 50.33 24.37 -13.55
C SER A 444 50.26 22.96 -12.96
N LEU A 445 49.36 22.13 -13.49
CA LEU A 445 49.26 20.72 -13.10
C LEU A 445 50.29 19.86 -13.85
N THR A 446 50.91 18.94 -13.13
CA THR A 446 51.87 17.98 -13.71
C THR A 446 51.33 16.57 -13.58
N VAL A 447 51.51 15.75 -14.63
CA VAL A 447 51.11 14.33 -14.60
C VAL A 447 51.90 13.61 -13.50
N ARG A 448 51.19 12.82 -12.70
CA ARG A 448 51.73 11.99 -11.62
C ARG A 448 51.55 10.50 -11.89
N ALA A 449 50.50 10.14 -12.60
CA ALA A 449 50.28 8.80 -13.13
C ALA A 449 49.45 8.90 -14.42
N HIS A 450 49.59 7.89 -15.29
CA HIS A 450 48.84 7.73 -16.53
C HIS A 450 48.35 6.28 -16.61
N ASP A 451 47.26 6.03 -17.34
CA ASP A 451 46.66 4.71 -17.57
C ASP A 451 46.39 3.89 -16.30
N LEU A 452 46.03 4.59 -15.23
CA LEU A 452 45.78 3.98 -13.95
C LEU A 452 44.40 3.29 -13.98
N ALA A 453 44.38 1.98 -13.78
CA ALA A 453 43.15 1.20 -13.67
C ALA A 453 42.35 1.45 -12.39
N PRO A 454 42.96 1.54 -11.19
CA PRO A 454 42.20 1.82 -9.98
C PRO A 454 41.90 3.32 -9.83
N SER A 455 40.71 3.65 -9.32
CA SER A 455 40.28 5.04 -9.04
C SER A 455 40.85 5.57 -7.72
N ARG A 456 42.12 5.27 -7.46
CA ARG A 456 42.88 5.69 -6.28
C ARG A 456 44.34 5.91 -6.64
N PHE A 457 44.95 6.97 -6.11
CA PHE A 457 46.37 7.24 -6.29
C PHE A 457 47.01 7.72 -4.98
N PRO A 458 48.00 7.00 -4.41
CA PRO A 458 48.71 7.44 -3.22
C PRO A 458 49.60 8.64 -3.53
N ILE A 459 49.49 9.71 -2.73
CA ILE A 459 50.38 10.87 -2.88
C ILE A 459 51.47 10.83 -1.83
N GLY A 460 52.72 10.98 -2.28
CA GLY A 460 53.90 11.07 -1.43
C GLY A 460 53.86 12.28 -0.48
N PRO A 461 54.84 12.42 0.44
CA PRO A 461 54.74 13.35 1.56
C PRO A 461 54.57 14.78 1.08
N LEU A 462 53.44 15.38 1.46
CA LEU A 462 53.11 16.75 1.10
C LEU A 462 53.68 17.76 2.09
N ALA A 463 53.88 19.00 1.64
CA ALA A 463 54.28 20.09 2.51
C ALA A 463 53.11 20.50 3.43
N ARG A 464 53.40 20.77 4.71
CA ARG A 464 52.43 21.24 5.71
C ARG A 464 51.81 22.61 5.34
N GLY A 465 50.55 22.80 5.69
CA GLY A 465 49.79 24.05 5.52
C GLY A 465 49.67 24.54 4.08
N ARG A 466 49.90 23.67 3.08
CA ARG A 466 50.01 24.04 1.67
C ARG A 466 48.79 23.57 0.89
N ARG A 467 48.34 24.41 -0.05
CA ARG A 467 47.25 24.10 -0.97
C ARG A 467 47.78 23.40 -2.22
N TYR A 468 47.11 22.33 -2.61
CA TYR A 468 47.37 21.55 -3.82
C TYR A 468 46.13 21.54 -4.71
N TYR A 469 46.35 21.46 -6.02
CA TYR A 469 45.33 21.34 -7.06
C TYR A 469 45.55 20.04 -7.82
N TRP A 470 44.49 19.33 -8.15
CA TRP A 470 44.59 18.05 -8.83
C TRP A 470 43.40 17.79 -9.75
N ARG A 471 43.58 16.96 -10.78
CA ARG A 471 42.58 16.64 -11.80
C ARG A 471 42.75 15.20 -12.24
N ILE A 472 41.66 14.58 -12.66
CA ILE A 472 41.66 13.27 -13.32
C ILE A 472 41.13 13.43 -14.73
N ASP A 473 41.93 13.04 -15.72
CA ASP A 473 41.46 12.90 -17.10
C ASP A 473 41.19 11.41 -17.34
N GLU A 474 40.02 11.09 -17.89
CA GLU A 474 39.56 9.71 -18.06
C GLU A 474 39.54 9.29 -19.51
N THR A 475 40.04 8.10 -19.81
CA THR A 475 40.03 7.53 -21.16
C THR A 475 39.12 6.32 -21.21
N TYR A 476 38.18 6.32 -22.16
CA TYR A 476 37.26 5.22 -22.46
C TYR A 476 37.32 4.92 -23.96
N GLY A 477 37.79 3.72 -24.32
CA GLY A 477 38.09 3.37 -25.71
C GLY A 477 39.12 4.35 -26.32
N GLU A 478 38.76 5.00 -27.43
CA GLU A 478 39.59 6.03 -28.09
C GLU A 478 39.34 7.46 -27.60
N GLN A 479 38.37 7.67 -26.69
CA GLN A 479 37.99 9.01 -26.23
C GLN A 479 38.64 9.32 -24.87
N THR A 480 39.31 10.47 -24.78
CA THR A 480 39.79 11.03 -23.51
C THR A 480 38.96 12.25 -23.13
N VAL A 481 38.39 12.22 -21.92
CA VAL A 481 37.59 13.29 -21.34
C VAL A 481 38.40 13.99 -20.25
N THR A 482 38.64 15.29 -20.42
CA THR A 482 39.28 16.12 -19.40
C THR A 482 38.33 16.32 -18.20
N GLY A 483 38.80 15.99 -16.99
CA GLY A 483 38.02 16.16 -15.78
C GLY A 483 38.09 17.57 -15.20
N GLU A 484 37.47 17.76 -14.03
CA GLU A 484 37.52 19.04 -13.32
C GLU A 484 38.75 19.16 -12.43
N THR A 485 39.31 20.38 -12.32
CA THR A 485 40.37 20.66 -11.36
C THR A 485 39.81 20.87 -9.95
N TRP A 486 40.21 19.99 -9.05
CA TRP A 486 39.92 20.01 -7.61
C TRP A 486 41.11 20.56 -6.82
N ALA A 487 40.90 20.84 -5.53
CA ALA A 487 41.95 21.38 -4.66
C ALA A 487 41.78 20.90 -3.22
N PHE A 488 42.85 20.87 -2.44
CA PHE A 488 42.83 20.61 -0.99
C PHE A 488 44.00 21.30 -0.27
N THR A 489 43.99 21.35 1.05
CA THR A 489 45.03 21.97 1.90
C THR A 489 45.43 21.02 3.02
N THR A 490 46.74 20.82 3.21
CA THR A 490 47.31 19.93 4.22
C THR A 490 47.27 20.51 5.64
N VAL A 491 47.45 19.66 6.66
CA VAL A 491 47.54 20.06 8.08
C VAL A 491 48.60 21.16 8.32
N GLY A 492 48.24 22.19 9.10
CA GLY A 492 49.10 23.35 9.41
C GLY A 492 50.10 23.10 10.56
N ALA A 493 51.08 24.00 10.72
CA ALA A 493 52.13 23.88 11.74
C ALA A 493 51.70 24.27 13.18
N LYS A 494 50.48 24.78 13.38
CA LYS A 494 49.96 25.24 14.69
C LYS A 494 48.59 24.68 15.07
N ASP A 495 48.12 23.63 14.41
CA ASP A 495 46.82 23.01 14.72
C ASP A 495 46.96 21.89 15.77
N THR A 496 47.61 22.16 16.90
CA THR A 496 47.54 21.32 18.11
C THR A 496 46.56 21.93 19.11
N ASP A 497 45.28 21.93 18.77
CA ASP A 497 44.21 21.87 19.77
C ASP A 497 43.66 20.44 19.70
N GLY A 498 44.05 19.62 20.67
CA GLY A 498 43.63 18.22 20.72
C GLY A 498 44.39 17.48 21.80
N LEU A 499 43.70 17.24 22.91
CA LEU A 499 44.06 16.24 23.91
C LEU A 499 44.38 14.90 23.22
N GLU A 500 45.47 14.27 23.62
CA GLU A 500 45.83 12.92 23.17
C GLU A 500 44.83 11.89 23.70
N THR A 501 44.43 10.96 22.83
CA THR A 501 43.50 9.85 23.11
C THR A 501 43.94 8.97 24.29
N ASP A 502 45.22 8.99 24.66
CA ASP A 502 45.78 8.18 25.74
C ASP A 502 45.56 8.76 27.16
N ASP A 503 45.15 10.02 27.28
CA ASP A 503 44.80 10.64 28.58
C ASP A 503 43.30 10.46 28.94
N ILE A 504 42.43 10.21 27.96
CA ILE A 504 40.99 9.97 28.19
C ILE A 504 40.75 8.58 28.81
N LEU A 505 41.61 7.62 28.49
CA LEU A 505 41.47 6.23 28.95
C LEU A 505 41.95 6.01 30.41
N LYS A 506 42.69 6.95 31.00
CA LYS A 506 43.14 6.88 32.41
C LYS A 506 42.15 7.48 33.41
N ILE A 507 41.21 8.31 32.97
CA ILE A 507 40.26 9.02 33.86
C ILE A 507 38.99 8.17 34.15
N ALA A 508 38.67 7.18 33.33
CA ALA A 508 37.38 6.47 33.41
C ALA A 508 37.37 5.14 34.21
N GLY A 509 38.50 4.63 34.70
CA GLY A 509 38.53 3.45 35.57
C GLY A 509 37.93 2.15 34.98
N VAL A 510 37.79 2.05 33.66
CA VAL A 510 37.21 0.88 32.99
C VAL A 510 38.29 -0.17 32.73
N LYS A 511 38.20 -1.33 33.38
CA LYS A 511 39.00 -2.52 33.03
C LYS A 511 38.49 -3.09 31.71
N VAL A 512 39.30 -3.04 30.66
CA VAL A 512 39.07 -3.73 29.38
C VAL A 512 39.81 -5.07 29.40
N GLY A 513 39.12 -6.16 29.04
CA GLY A 513 39.69 -7.51 28.89
C GLY A 513 40.73 -7.59 27.75
N PRO A 514 41.47 -8.71 27.66
CA PRO A 514 42.72 -8.77 26.89
C PRO A 514 42.49 -8.58 25.38
N ARG A 515 43.25 -7.64 24.81
CA ARG A 515 43.41 -7.44 23.36
C ARG A 515 44.12 -8.66 22.75
N ALA A 516 43.53 -9.25 21.72
CA ALA A 516 44.26 -10.12 20.81
C ALA A 516 45.22 -9.26 19.94
N THR A 517 46.44 -9.75 19.81
CA THR A 517 47.62 -9.12 19.22
C THR A 517 47.51 -8.90 17.71
N GLN A 518 48.03 -7.74 17.26
CA GLN A 518 48.35 -7.44 15.86
C GLN A 518 49.17 -8.57 15.22
N LEU A 519 48.76 -9.01 14.03
CA LEU A 519 49.59 -9.78 13.12
C LEU A 519 49.79 -8.99 11.82
N ASP A 520 50.97 -9.26 11.27
CA ASP A 520 51.69 -8.61 10.18
C ASP A 520 50.91 -8.59 8.85
N THR A 521 50.95 -7.46 8.16
CA THR A 521 50.19 -7.19 6.93
C THR A 521 51.00 -7.52 5.68
N SER A 522 51.24 -8.80 5.44
CA SER A 522 51.66 -9.28 4.13
C SER A 522 50.90 -10.55 3.80
N GLU A 523 50.04 -10.45 2.78
CA GLU A 523 49.13 -11.49 2.25
C GLU A 523 47.93 -11.84 3.16
N ILE A 524 46.80 -11.15 3.01
CA ILE A 524 45.53 -11.53 3.66
C ILE A 524 44.39 -11.40 2.63
N GLU A 525 43.94 -12.55 2.12
CA GLU A 525 42.57 -12.74 1.64
C GLU A 525 41.61 -12.23 2.71
N ALA A 526 40.62 -11.42 2.34
CA ALA A 526 39.67 -10.81 3.27
C ALA A 526 39.00 -11.90 4.13
N ASP A 527 39.44 -11.99 5.40
CA ASP A 527 38.92 -12.93 6.38
C ASP A 527 37.46 -12.55 6.68
N ALA A 528 36.53 -13.21 5.97
CA ALA A 528 35.11 -13.06 6.21
C ALA A 528 34.83 -13.52 7.64
N GLN A 529 34.31 -12.63 8.49
CA GLN A 529 33.87 -13.02 9.82
C GLN A 529 32.74 -14.05 9.70
N GLU A 530 32.60 -14.90 10.72
CA GLU A 530 31.59 -15.96 10.80
C GLU A 530 30.17 -15.41 10.49
N GLU A 531 29.39 -16.17 9.72
CA GLU A 531 28.03 -15.79 9.32
C GLU A 531 27.15 -15.58 10.56
N LEU A 532 26.57 -14.39 10.67
CA LEU A 532 25.68 -14.03 11.78
C LEU A 532 24.25 -14.47 11.46
N HIS A 533 23.58 -15.06 12.44
CA HIS A 533 22.19 -15.48 12.32
C HIS A 533 21.31 -14.74 13.32
N CYS A 534 20.12 -14.36 12.89
CA CYS A 534 19.07 -13.83 13.74
C CYS A 534 17.69 -14.17 13.17
N ASP A 535 16.64 -13.93 13.94
CA ASP A 535 15.27 -14.07 13.44
C ASP A 535 14.87 -12.86 12.62
N VAL A 536 15.22 -11.65 13.08
CA VAL A 536 14.90 -10.38 12.42
C VAL A 536 16.15 -9.51 12.27
N CYS A 537 16.46 -9.11 11.05
CA CYS A 537 17.52 -8.14 10.78
C CYS A 537 16.92 -6.78 10.40
N VAL A 538 17.21 -5.75 11.21
CA VAL A 538 16.79 -4.37 10.94
C VAL A 538 17.98 -3.59 10.39
N VAL A 539 17.82 -2.99 9.21
CA VAL A 539 18.87 -2.22 8.54
C VAL A 539 18.54 -0.73 8.62
N GLY A 540 19.28 0.00 9.46
CA GLY A 540 19.08 1.40 9.80
C GLY A 540 18.49 1.59 11.20
N GLY A 541 19.18 2.32 12.07
CA GLY A 541 18.82 2.64 13.46
C GLY A 541 18.14 4.00 13.63
N GLY A 542 17.44 4.47 12.58
CA GLY A 542 16.58 5.64 12.63
C GLY A 542 15.30 5.43 13.45
N SER A 543 14.39 6.40 13.41
CA SER A 543 13.13 6.35 14.20
C SER A 543 12.29 5.09 13.96
N GLY A 544 12.14 4.66 12.70
CA GLY A 544 11.43 3.42 12.38
C GLY A 544 12.21 2.15 12.74
N GLY A 545 13.53 2.16 12.54
CA GLY A 545 14.39 1.05 12.96
C GLY A 545 14.39 0.81 14.46
N ILE A 546 14.39 1.87 15.27
CA ILE A 546 14.25 1.79 16.73
C ILE A 546 12.90 1.16 17.09
N GLY A 547 11.81 1.64 16.49
CA GLY A 547 10.47 1.08 16.71
C GLY A 547 10.44 -0.42 16.39
N ALA A 548 11.01 -0.82 15.25
CA ALA A 548 11.03 -2.20 14.80
C ALA A 548 11.90 -3.11 15.68
N ALA A 549 13.12 -2.69 15.98
CA ALA A 549 14.04 -3.50 16.78
C ALA A 549 13.55 -3.68 18.22
N VAL A 550 13.03 -2.62 18.86
CA VAL A 550 12.47 -2.71 20.23
C VAL A 550 11.26 -3.64 20.25
N ALA A 551 10.34 -3.48 19.28
CA ALA A 551 9.12 -4.27 19.19
C ALA A 551 9.41 -5.76 18.96
N ALA A 552 10.24 -6.08 17.96
CA ALA A 552 10.61 -7.45 17.65
C ALA A 552 11.34 -8.12 18.83
N ALA A 553 12.33 -7.45 19.40
CA ALA A 553 13.10 -8.01 20.51
C ALA A 553 12.23 -8.25 21.77
N ARG A 554 11.27 -7.37 22.06
CA ARG A 554 10.30 -7.56 23.17
C ARG A 554 9.28 -8.65 22.88
N ALA A 555 8.96 -8.90 21.62
CA ALA A 555 8.13 -10.03 21.22
C ALA A 555 8.87 -11.38 21.35
N GLY A 556 10.18 -11.38 21.63
CA GLY A 556 10.96 -12.57 22.01
C GLY A 556 11.87 -13.13 20.91
N VAL A 557 11.89 -12.52 19.72
CA VAL A 557 12.76 -12.94 18.63
C VAL A 557 14.16 -12.31 18.72
N SER A 558 15.18 -13.00 18.20
CA SER A 558 16.55 -12.48 18.14
C SER A 558 16.69 -11.43 17.04
N VAL A 559 17.28 -10.29 17.37
CA VAL A 559 17.38 -9.13 16.47
C VAL A 559 18.84 -8.74 16.26
N ILE A 560 19.22 -8.49 15.00
CA ILE A 560 20.42 -7.72 14.67
C ILE A 560 19.99 -6.37 14.08
N LEU A 561 20.45 -5.28 14.68
CA LEU A 561 20.22 -3.91 14.19
C LEU A 561 21.53 -3.34 13.65
N VAL A 562 21.57 -3.10 12.34
CA VAL A 562 22.73 -2.54 11.63
C VAL A 562 22.53 -1.03 11.47
N GLU A 563 23.46 -0.22 11.96
CA GLU A 563 23.45 1.25 11.85
C GLU A 563 24.82 1.76 11.42
N ARG A 564 24.83 2.61 10.38
CA ARG A 564 26.05 3.18 9.80
C ARG A 564 26.64 4.29 10.68
N GLU A 565 25.82 4.94 11.50
CA GLU A 565 26.26 6.01 12.38
C GLU A 565 26.85 5.47 13.69
N ASP A 566 27.54 6.35 14.43
CA ASP A 566 28.11 6.07 15.75
C ASP A 566 27.06 5.98 16.88
N ARG A 567 25.78 6.19 16.54
CA ARG A 567 24.67 6.30 17.50
C ARG A 567 23.32 6.02 16.85
N LEU A 568 22.35 5.63 17.66
CA LEU A 568 20.96 5.42 17.23
C LEU A 568 20.16 6.73 17.19
N GLY A 569 19.11 6.77 16.36
CA GLY A 569 18.11 7.83 16.31
C GLY A 569 17.96 8.51 14.94
N GLY A 570 18.94 8.35 14.05
CA GLY A 570 18.91 8.92 12.69
C GLY A 570 18.66 10.43 12.72
N THR A 571 17.58 10.90 12.10
CA THR A 571 17.25 12.34 12.08
C THR A 571 16.98 12.91 13.47
N SER A 572 16.46 12.10 14.40
CA SER A 572 16.24 12.50 15.79
C SER A 572 17.52 12.83 16.55
N THR A 573 18.66 12.29 16.10
CA THR A 573 19.95 12.44 16.77
C THR A 573 21.02 13.00 15.84
N SER A 574 21.61 12.17 14.98
CA SER A 574 22.66 12.56 14.03
C SER A 574 22.20 13.62 13.03
N GLY A 575 20.90 13.66 12.68
CA GLY A 575 20.33 14.72 11.84
C GLY A 575 19.96 16.00 12.58
N GLY A 576 20.00 16.00 13.92
CA GLY A 576 19.77 17.18 14.77
C GLY A 576 18.31 17.61 14.93
N VAL A 577 17.32 16.86 14.42
CA VAL A 577 15.89 17.15 14.57
C VAL A 577 15.46 16.78 16.00
N SER A 578 15.85 17.61 16.95
CA SER A 578 15.79 17.37 18.39
C SER A 578 14.47 17.79 19.04
N SER A 579 13.41 17.92 18.25
CA SER A 579 12.07 18.19 18.75
C SER A 579 11.05 17.41 17.93
N TRP A 580 10.26 16.55 18.59
CA TRP A 580 9.10 15.97 17.92
C TRP A 580 7.99 17.00 17.83
N GLU A 581 7.38 17.10 16.65
CA GLU A 581 6.11 17.81 16.49
C GLU A 581 5.01 17.13 17.32
N PRO A 582 4.00 17.89 17.78
CA PRO A 582 2.82 17.31 18.39
C PRO A 582 2.03 16.49 17.36
N GLY A 583 1.47 15.38 17.80
CA GLY A 583 0.67 14.47 16.96
C GLY A 583 0.52 13.08 17.58
N PRO A 584 -0.21 12.16 16.92
CA PRO A 584 -0.42 10.80 17.38
C PRO A 584 0.90 10.06 17.67
N GLY A 585 0.88 9.16 18.65
CA GLY A 585 2.05 8.38 19.05
C GLY A 585 1.68 6.96 19.45
N CYS A 586 2.70 6.14 19.72
CA CYS A 586 2.54 4.77 20.22
C CYS A 586 3.21 4.58 21.59
N ALA A 587 3.02 3.39 22.16
CA ALA A 587 3.61 2.98 23.44
C ALA A 587 5.13 3.18 23.49
N ILE A 588 5.87 2.84 22.42
CA ILE A 588 7.33 3.03 22.37
C ILE A 588 7.68 4.52 22.42
N ALA A 589 6.97 5.38 21.67
CA ALA A 589 7.21 6.82 21.70
C ALA A 589 6.90 7.43 23.08
N ARG A 590 5.84 6.98 23.75
CA ARG A 590 5.52 7.37 25.14
C ARG A 590 6.66 7.00 26.08
N GLU A 591 7.09 5.74 26.06
CA GLU A 591 8.13 5.24 26.95
C GLU A 591 9.46 6.00 26.77
N ILE A 592 9.83 6.33 25.53
CA ILE A 592 11.02 7.14 25.25
C ILE A 592 10.92 8.50 25.98
N VAL A 593 9.77 9.19 25.88
CA VAL A 593 9.57 10.48 26.56
C VAL A 593 9.62 10.33 28.08
N GLU A 594 8.95 9.32 28.63
CA GLU A 594 8.97 9.04 30.07
C GLU A 594 10.38 8.75 30.60
N ARG A 595 11.19 8.00 29.84
CA ARG A 595 12.59 7.73 30.17
C ARG A 595 13.45 8.99 30.07
N LEU A 596 13.24 9.82 29.05
CA LEU A 596 13.92 11.11 28.92
C LEU A 596 13.59 12.05 30.10
N GLN A 597 12.34 12.06 30.58
CA GLN A 597 11.93 12.86 31.74
C GLN A 597 12.63 12.45 33.05
N ARG A 598 13.08 11.19 33.16
CA ARG A 598 13.83 10.70 34.33
C ARG A 598 15.29 11.13 34.33
N ILE A 599 15.81 11.62 33.21
CA ILE A 599 17.19 12.06 33.07
C ILE A 599 17.22 13.59 33.11
N PRO A 600 17.93 14.22 34.07
CA PRO A 600 18.09 15.66 34.10
C PRO A 600 18.60 16.19 32.75
N GLY A 601 17.84 17.09 32.15
CA GLY A 601 18.16 17.67 30.84
C GLY A 601 17.93 16.75 29.63
N GLY A 602 17.28 15.59 29.81
CA GLY A 602 16.91 14.71 28.69
C GLY A 602 15.79 15.28 27.81
N VAL A 603 14.83 15.97 28.43
CA VAL A 603 13.70 16.63 27.75
C VAL A 603 13.42 17.98 28.41
N SER A 604 12.82 18.91 27.67
CA SER A 604 12.42 20.21 28.22
C SER A 604 11.53 20.05 29.47
N PRO A 605 11.77 20.84 30.53
CA PRO A 605 10.93 20.83 31.73
C PRO A 605 9.52 21.29 31.32
N ASN A 606 8.49 20.61 31.82
CA ASN A 606 7.06 20.82 31.52
C ASN A 606 6.49 20.11 30.28
N VAL A 607 7.24 19.28 29.57
CA VAL A 607 6.63 18.39 28.58
C VAL A 607 5.69 17.42 29.29
N VAL A 608 4.40 17.45 28.95
CA VAL A 608 3.38 16.48 29.39
C VAL A 608 2.96 15.69 28.17
N TYR A 609 3.30 14.39 28.12
CA TYR A 609 3.18 13.57 26.91
C TYR A 609 1.77 13.61 26.31
N GLU A 610 0.73 13.49 27.14
CA GLU A 610 -0.68 13.48 26.73
C GLU A 610 -1.08 14.77 26.00
N LYS A 611 -0.52 15.92 26.41
CA LYS A 611 -0.78 17.19 25.72
C LYS A 611 -0.14 17.21 24.33
N THR A 612 0.96 16.49 24.14
CA THR A 612 1.68 16.42 22.85
C THR A 612 0.98 15.54 21.82
N LEU A 613 -0.07 14.81 22.18
CA LEU A 613 -0.85 13.96 21.27
C LEU A 613 -1.82 14.75 20.38
N THR A 614 -1.85 16.07 20.52
CA THR A 614 -2.75 16.96 19.78
C THR A 614 -1.96 18.11 19.20
N ARG A 615 -2.13 18.38 17.90
CA ARG A 615 -1.49 19.49 17.21
C ARG A 615 -1.89 20.83 17.84
N ALA A 616 -0.91 21.48 18.46
CA ALA A 616 -1.01 22.88 18.85
C ALA A 616 0.39 23.46 19.07
N MET A 617 0.54 24.76 18.79
CA MET A 617 1.76 25.51 19.05
C MET A 617 2.23 25.32 20.50
N GLY A 618 3.54 25.06 20.67
CA GLY A 618 4.16 24.87 21.98
C GLY A 618 3.95 23.50 22.62
N ARG A 619 3.33 22.53 21.92
CA ARG A 619 3.12 21.15 22.41
C ARG A 619 4.12 20.12 21.85
N GLY A 620 5.24 20.58 21.30
CA GLY A 620 6.32 19.69 20.85
C GLY A 620 7.03 18.98 22.00
N VAL A 621 7.94 18.07 21.66
CA VAL A 621 8.81 17.37 22.62
C VAL A 621 10.27 17.70 22.30
N PRO A 622 10.81 18.82 22.82
CA PRO A 622 12.22 19.14 22.70
C PRO A 622 13.05 18.24 23.62
N TYR A 623 14.06 17.56 23.10
CA TYR A 623 14.92 16.64 23.84
C TYR A 623 16.40 16.81 23.48
N ASP A 624 17.28 16.32 24.34
CA ASP A 624 18.70 16.23 24.04
C ASP A 624 18.99 14.99 23.16
N PRO A 625 19.58 15.16 21.96
CA PRO A 625 19.93 14.05 21.06
C PRO A 625 20.82 12.96 21.66
N GLU A 626 21.78 13.33 22.50
CA GLU A 626 22.73 12.37 23.08
C GLU A 626 22.04 11.54 24.17
N VAL A 627 21.18 12.18 24.96
CA VAL A 627 20.36 11.48 25.95
C VAL A 627 19.32 10.58 25.27
N PHE A 628 18.69 11.04 24.18
CA PHE A 628 17.79 10.23 23.36
C PHE A 628 18.46 8.95 22.89
N SER A 629 19.66 9.05 22.32
CA SER A 629 20.39 7.88 21.82
C SER A 629 20.68 6.88 22.95
N LYS A 630 21.14 7.37 24.11
CA LYS A 630 21.37 6.52 25.29
C LYS A 630 20.10 5.82 25.78
N VAL A 631 18.96 6.51 25.79
CA VAL A 631 17.67 5.94 26.18
C VAL A 631 17.27 4.79 25.27
N VAL A 632 17.33 4.97 23.95
CA VAL A 632 16.92 3.92 23.01
C VAL A 632 17.92 2.76 22.97
N THR A 633 19.22 3.02 23.13
CA THR A 633 20.24 1.97 23.29
C THR A 633 19.99 1.15 24.56
N ALA A 634 19.63 1.79 25.68
CA ALA A 634 19.27 1.11 26.92
C ALA A 634 18.01 0.25 26.74
N MET A 635 16.96 0.80 26.10
CA MET A 635 15.73 0.05 25.81
C MET A 635 15.99 -1.22 25.00
N LEU A 636 16.87 -1.17 23.99
CA LEU A 636 17.27 -2.35 23.21
C LEU A 636 18.11 -3.32 24.02
N SER A 637 19.07 -2.83 24.81
CA SER A 637 19.95 -3.66 25.64
C SER A 637 19.16 -4.43 26.71
N GLU A 638 18.17 -3.79 27.33
CA GLU A 638 17.29 -4.38 28.34
C GLU A 638 16.47 -5.57 27.81
N THR A 639 16.26 -5.66 26.49
CA THR A 639 15.57 -6.83 25.90
C THR A 639 16.40 -8.10 26.00
N GLY A 640 17.73 -8.00 26.09
CA GLY A 640 18.65 -9.13 26.01
C GLY A 640 18.60 -9.90 24.68
N ARG A 641 17.90 -9.38 23.67
CA ARG A 641 17.58 -10.05 22.40
C ARG A 641 18.04 -9.29 21.16
N CYS A 642 18.49 -8.04 21.31
CA CYS A 642 18.95 -7.21 20.20
C CYS A 642 20.46 -6.98 20.25
N ARG A 643 21.18 -7.43 19.22
CA ARG A 643 22.57 -7.04 18.96
C ARG A 643 22.59 -5.78 18.10
N VAL A 644 23.09 -4.69 18.65
CA VAL A 644 23.26 -3.42 17.93
C VAL A 644 24.66 -3.35 17.33
N MET A 645 24.76 -3.12 16.03
CA MET A 645 26.00 -2.94 15.28
C MET A 645 26.06 -1.50 14.77
N LEU A 646 26.69 -0.62 15.54
CA LEU A 646 26.96 0.77 15.15
C LEU A 646 28.16 0.83 14.20
N GLN A 647 28.33 1.95 13.51
CA GLN A 647 29.40 2.16 12.54
C GLN A 647 29.53 1.01 11.54
N THR A 648 28.39 0.44 11.15
CA THR A 648 28.29 -0.73 10.29
C THR A 648 27.30 -0.43 9.18
N SER A 649 27.81 -0.36 7.95
CA SER A 649 27.02 -0.01 6.76
C SER A 649 26.54 -1.27 6.05
N PHE A 650 25.28 -1.27 5.61
CA PHE A 650 24.80 -2.23 4.61
C PHE A 650 25.51 -2.00 3.27
N VAL A 651 25.88 -3.09 2.58
CA VAL A 651 26.62 -3.03 1.31
C VAL A 651 25.92 -3.79 0.20
N ALA A 652 25.39 -4.99 0.47
CA ALA A 652 24.77 -5.83 -0.55
C ALA A 652 23.75 -6.80 0.06
N ALA A 653 22.83 -7.29 -0.76
CA ALA A 653 21.88 -8.35 -0.41
C ALA A 653 21.99 -9.52 -1.40
N SER A 654 21.83 -10.73 -0.91
CA SER A 654 21.61 -11.93 -1.71
C SER A 654 20.12 -12.28 -1.64
N VAL A 655 19.49 -12.46 -2.80
CA VAL A 655 18.05 -12.58 -2.93
C VAL A 655 17.67 -13.73 -3.86
N ASP A 656 16.64 -14.47 -3.49
CA ASP A 656 15.88 -15.34 -4.37
C ASP A 656 14.71 -14.52 -4.94
N ARG A 657 14.88 -14.00 -6.16
CA ARG A 657 13.85 -13.17 -6.81
C ARG A 657 12.63 -13.96 -7.23
N VAL A 658 12.78 -15.25 -7.57
CA VAL A 658 11.66 -16.10 -8.01
C VAL A 658 10.83 -16.51 -6.80
N GLY A 659 11.48 -16.82 -5.68
CA GLY A 659 10.83 -17.10 -4.41
C GLY A 659 10.39 -15.86 -3.62
N GLY A 660 10.80 -14.65 -4.04
CA GLY A 660 10.45 -13.39 -3.38
C GLY A 660 11.08 -13.26 -1.98
N ARG A 661 12.34 -13.64 -1.81
CA ARG A 661 12.98 -13.74 -0.48
C ARG A 661 14.38 -13.12 -0.45
N VAL A 662 14.71 -12.45 0.66
CA VAL A 662 16.09 -12.08 0.98
C VAL A 662 16.72 -13.21 1.78
N ASP A 663 17.84 -13.75 1.29
CA ASP A 663 18.54 -14.86 1.93
C ASP A 663 19.56 -14.38 2.96
N SER A 664 20.31 -13.34 2.61
CA SER A 664 21.33 -12.74 3.47
C SER A 664 21.63 -11.30 3.04
N ILE A 665 22.21 -10.53 3.95
CA ILE A 665 22.84 -9.24 3.66
C ILE A 665 24.32 -9.28 4.01
N ARG A 666 25.10 -8.41 3.38
CA ARG A 666 26.48 -8.12 3.77
C ARG A 666 26.57 -6.71 4.35
N ALA A 667 27.09 -6.63 5.56
CA ALA A 667 27.35 -5.38 6.25
C ALA A 667 28.85 -5.22 6.52
N VAL A 668 29.37 -3.99 6.47
CA VAL A 668 30.79 -3.69 6.67
C VAL A 668 30.92 -2.60 7.73
N SER A 669 31.72 -2.87 8.76
CA SER A 669 32.08 -1.90 9.78
C SER A 669 33.14 -0.91 9.31
N ASP A 670 33.16 0.28 9.90
CA ASP A 670 34.19 1.30 9.63
C ASP A 670 35.61 0.79 9.91
N SER A 671 35.77 -0.20 10.79
CA SER A 671 37.04 -0.88 11.07
C SER A 671 37.42 -1.93 10.03
N GLY A 672 36.66 -2.08 8.94
CA GLY A 672 36.91 -3.03 7.85
C GLY A 672 36.36 -4.44 8.07
N GLY A 673 35.74 -4.72 9.22
CA GLY A 673 35.11 -6.01 9.49
C GLY A 673 33.90 -6.22 8.58
N THR A 674 33.84 -7.38 7.91
CA THR A 674 32.74 -7.74 7.00
C THR A 674 31.89 -8.84 7.63
N TYR A 675 30.58 -8.61 7.68
CA TYR A 675 29.60 -9.48 8.35
C TYR A 675 28.52 -9.92 7.36
N PRO A 676 28.53 -11.20 6.94
CA PRO A 676 27.35 -11.81 6.33
C PRO A 676 26.30 -12.05 7.41
N ILE A 677 25.05 -11.64 7.16
CA ILE A 677 23.95 -11.74 8.11
C ILE A 677 22.76 -12.44 7.44
N ARG A 678 22.33 -13.57 7.99
CA ARG A 678 21.09 -14.27 7.63
C ARG A 678 19.99 -13.97 8.64
N ALA A 679 18.78 -13.79 8.13
CA ALA A 679 17.61 -13.57 8.96
C ALA A 679 16.36 -14.28 8.44
N GLY A 680 15.43 -14.55 9.35
CA GLY A 680 14.08 -14.98 9.00
C GLY A 680 13.33 -13.89 8.24
N VAL A 681 13.36 -12.66 8.77
CA VAL A 681 12.75 -11.45 8.20
C VAL A 681 13.75 -10.30 8.19
N PHE A 682 13.71 -9.47 7.15
CA PHE A 682 14.49 -8.25 7.03
C PHE A 682 13.57 -7.01 7.05
N ILE A 683 14.01 -5.96 7.72
CA ILE A 683 13.30 -4.68 7.78
C ILE A 683 14.24 -3.57 7.29
N ASP A 684 13.92 -2.96 6.15
CA ASP A 684 14.61 -1.78 5.63
C ASP A 684 14.13 -0.52 6.37
N SER A 685 15.00 0.01 7.20
CA SER A 685 14.81 1.24 7.97
C SER A 685 15.87 2.30 7.63
N THR A 686 16.53 2.19 6.47
CA THR A 686 17.67 3.04 6.06
C THR A 686 17.27 4.47 5.71
N GLY A 687 15.97 4.75 5.58
CA GLY A 687 15.45 6.05 5.18
C GLY A 687 15.57 6.34 3.68
N GLY A 688 16.48 5.63 2.98
CA GLY A 688 16.63 5.65 1.52
C GLY A 688 16.13 4.38 0.84
N GLY A 689 15.73 3.34 1.58
CA GLY A 689 15.30 2.07 0.99
C GLY A 689 16.45 1.30 0.35
N TYR A 690 17.66 1.32 0.94
CA TYR A 690 18.86 0.74 0.32
C TYR A 690 18.83 -0.78 0.23
N LEU A 691 18.26 -1.46 1.22
CA LEU A 691 18.08 -2.91 1.17
C LEU A 691 17.02 -3.27 0.12
N CYS A 692 15.87 -2.58 0.13
CA CYS A 692 14.83 -2.80 -0.88
C CYS A 692 15.34 -2.55 -2.30
N GLN A 693 16.12 -1.48 -2.51
CA GLN A 693 16.78 -1.22 -3.80
C GLN A 693 17.74 -2.35 -4.21
N ALA A 694 18.61 -2.79 -3.30
CA ALA A 694 19.53 -3.90 -3.58
C ALA A 694 18.81 -5.22 -3.85
N ALA A 695 17.63 -5.42 -3.23
CA ALA A 695 16.78 -6.56 -3.48
C ALA A 695 16.07 -6.50 -4.85
N GLY A 696 16.01 -5.34 -5.49
CA GLY A 696 15.30 -5.11 -6.75
C GLY A 696 13.82 -4.77 -6.57
N CYS A 697 13.42 -4.22 -5.40
CA CYS A 697 12.07 -3.72 -5.20
C CYS A 697 11.77 -2.54 -6.13
N GLU A 698 10.52 -2.41 -6.55
CA GLU A 698 10.04 -1.25 -7.31
C GLU A 698 10.20 0.03 -6.47
N THR A 699 10.73 1.08 -7.07
CA THR A 699 11.02 2.35 -6.38
C THR A 699 10.33 3.54 -7.05
N MET A 700 9.99 4.53 -6.23
CA MET A 700 9.43 5.82 -6.63
C MET A 700 10.38 6.94 -6.24
N LEU A 701 10.48 7.97 -7.08
CA LEU A 701 11.34 9.12 -6.86
C LEU A 701 10.71 10.38 -7.48
N GLY A 702 10.78 11.51 -6.78
CA GLY A 702 10.22 12.78 -7.26
C GLY A 702 8.72 12.87 -6.99
N ALA A 703 8.04 13.77 -7.71
CA ALA A 703 6.59 13.92 -7.66
C ALA A 703 5.94 13.17 -8.83
N GLU A 704 5.01 12.28 -8.50
CA GLU A 704 4.22 11.52 -9.48
C GLU A 704 3.21 12.41 -10.20
N PRO A 705 2.81 12.10 -11.46
CA PRO A 705 1.79 12.86 -12.15
C PRO A 705 0.42 12.61 -11.53
N ARG A 706 -0.47 13.60 -11.65
CA ARG A 706 -1.84 13.60 -11.13
C ARG A 706 -2.61 12.34 -11.47
N GLU A 707 -2.49 11.86 -12.71
CA GLU A 707 -3.21 10.66 -13.17
C GLU A 707 -2.72 9.36 -12.53
N HIS A 708 -1.49 9.31 -12.02
CA HIS A 708 -0.88 8.07 -11.52
C HIS A 708 -1.59 7.54 -10.27
N PHE A 709 -1.86 8.43 -9.30
CA PHE A 709 -2.60 8.12 -8.08
C PHE A 709 -3.94 8.87 -7.98
N ASN A 710 -4.32 9.59 -9.04
CA ASN A 710 -5.47 10.49 -9.08
C ASN A 710 -5.46 11.57 -7.97
N GLU A 711 -4.28 12.10 -7.63
CA GLU A 711 -4.09 13.09 -6.57
C GLU A 711 -4.29 14.52 -7.10
N PRO A 712 -5.35 15.24 -6.71
CA PRO A 712 -5.67 16.55 -7.29
C PRO A 712 -4.54 17.58 -7.12
N SER A 713 -3.78 17.54 -6.03
CA SER A 713 -2.68 18.47 -5.78
C SER A 713 -1.36 18.07 -6.44
N ALA A 714 -1.30 16.89 -7.09
CA ALA A 714 -0.10 16.45 -7.80
C ALA A 714 0.08 17.20 -9.13
N PRO A 715 1.33 17.33 -9.63
CA PRO A 715 1.61 17.99 -10.91
C PRO A 715 0.99 17.22 -12.08
N GLU A 716 0.71 17.89 -13.21
CA GLU A 716 0.15 17.22 -14.40
C GLU A 716 1.10 16.18 -14.99
N ASN A 717 2.40 16.48 -14.97
CA ASN A 717 3.47 15.62 -15.47
C ASN A 717 4.39 15.23 -14.30
N PRO A 718 5.08 14.08 -14.37
CA PRO A 718 6.10 13.72 -13.38
C PRO A 718 7.15 14.82 -13.27
N ALA A 719 7.65 15.07 -12.07
CA ALA A 719 8.63 16.12 -11.82
C ALA A 719 9.72 15.68 -10.83
N GLU A 720 10.96 16.15 -11.05
CA GLU A 720 12.10 15.97 -10.14
C GLU A 720 12.00 16.83 -8.86
N ILE A 721 10.80 16.89 -8.28
CA ILE A 721 10.51 17.61 -7.05
C ILE A 721 10.71 16.63 -5.90
N LEU A 722 11.78 16.85 -5.15
CA LEU A 722 12.03 16.19 -3.88
C LEU A 722 11.97 17.22 -2.76
N ASN A 723 11.37 16.83 -1.64
CA ASN A 723 11.34 17.67 -0.46
C ASN A 723 12.76 18.07 -0.02
N ALA A 724 12.86 19.33 0.36
CA ALA A 724 14.14 19.95 0.66
C ALA A 724 14.86 19.33 1.87
N LEU A 725 16.19 19.43 1.88
CA LEU A 725 17.06 18.94 2.95
C LEU A 725 17.86 20.08 3.56
N GLU A 726 18.44 19.83 4.73
CA GLU A 726 19.33 20.79 5.39
C GLU A 726 20.35 20.13 6.32
N ILE A 727 21.21 20.95 6.88
CA ILE A 727 22.05 20.61 8.03
C ILE A 727 21.61 21.45 9.23
N ILE A 728 21.23 20.78 10.30
CA ILE A 728 20.89 21.44 11.56
C ILE A 728 22.20 21.78 12.29
N TYR A 729 22.25 22.91 12.97
CA TYR A 729 23.42 23.32 13.75
C TYR A 729 23.05 23.73 15.17
N ARG A 730 24.01 23.57 16.08
CA ARG A 730 23.91 23.96 17.48
C ARG A 730 24.52 25.34 17.68
N ILE A 731 23.86 26.14 18.51
CA ILE A 731 24.35 27.42 19.01
C ILE A 731 24.35 27.40 20.53
N ARG A 732 25.32 28.09 21.11
CA ARG A 732 25.50 28.19 22.57
C ARG A 732 25.66 29.64 22.99
N ARG A 733 25.28 29.96 24.23
CA ARG A 733 25.54 31.31 24.77
C ARG A 733 27.03 31.51 25.01
N ALA A 734 27.51 32.71 24.74
CA ALA A 734 28.90 33.10 25.00
C ALA A 734 28.95 34.55 25.52
N GLU A 735 29.89 34.84 26.41
CA GLU A 735 30.09 36.21 26.94
C GLU A 735 30.60 37.16 25.86
N SER A 736 31.43 36.66 24.94
CA SER A 736 31.96 37.39 23.78
C SER A 736 31.75 36.58 22.50
N PRO A 737 30.52 36.55 21.96
CA PRO A 737 30.20 35.74 20.79
C PRO A 737 31.00 36.16 19.55
N THR A 738 31.62 35.18 18.89
CA THR A 738 32.35 35.46 17.64
C THR A 738 31.38 35.78 16.50
N PRO A 739 31.50 36.94 15.82
CA PRO A 739 30.65 37.27 14.68
C PRO A 739 30.84 36.29 13.51
N GLN A 740 29.75 35.67 13.06
CA GLN A 740 29.78 34.83 11.87
C GLN A 740 29.92 35.71 10.63
N ALA A 741 30.95 35.50 9.81
CA ALA A 741 31.06 36.13 8.49
C ALA A 741 30.07 35.50 7.49
N LEU A 742 29.57 36.29 6.53
CA LEU A 742 28.76 35.76 5.44
C LEU A 742 29.67 34.95 4.52
N PRO A 743 29.38 33.66 4.24
CA PRO A 743 30.22 32.86 3.36
C PRO A 743 30.31 33.49 1.97
N GLU A 744 31.50 33.40 1.35
CA GLU A 744 31.75 33.97 0.03
C GLU A 744 30.72 33.49 -1.01
N GLY A 745 30.21 34.43 -1.81
CA GLY A 745 29.21 34.16 -2.85
C GLY A 745 27.80 33.80 -2.34
N MET A 746 27.55 33.86 -1.03
CA MET A 746 26.23 33.56 -0.46
C MET A 746 25.45 34.84 -0.14
N ALA A 747 24.13 34.81 -0.41
CA ALA A 747 23.21 35.82 0.09
C ALA A 747 22.80 35.53 1.54
N ALA A 748 22.47 36.58 2.30
CA ALA A 748 21.92 36.46 3.65
C ALA A 748 20.56 35.74 3.63
N ARG A 749 20.36 34.82 4.58
CA ARG A 749 19.14 34.00 4.68
C ARG A 749 18.40 34.27 5.99
N ARG A 750 17.07 34.19 5.99
CA ARG A 750 16.19 34.45 7.15
C ARG A 750 15.28 33.24 7.40
N GLY A 751 14.54 33.26 8.51
CA GLY A 751 13.60 32.21 8.89
C GLY A 751 14.15 31.30 9.98
N GLY A 752 13.56 30.11 10.11
CA GLY A 752 14.08 29.06 10.98
C GLY A 752 13.46 29.00 12.37
N TYR A 753 13.57 27.81 12.94
CA TYR A 753 13.09 27.44 14.27
C TYR A 753 14.29 27.03 15.12
N ALA A 754 14.37 27.57 16.35
CA ALA A 754 15.42 27.21 17.29
C ALA A 754 14.80 26.46 18.47
N CYS A 755 15.08 25.15 18.52
CA CYS A 755 14.72 24.27 19.61
C CYS A 755 15.63 24.57 20.81
N GLY A 756 15.06 24.94 21.95
CA GLY A 756 15.82 25.17 23.19
C GLY A 756 16.19 23.84 23.86
N LEU A 757 17.46 23.71 24.24
CA LEU A 757 17.95 22.59 25.03
C LEU A 757 17.94 22.93 26.52
N PRO A 758 17.81 21.93 27.41
CA PRO A 758 17.79 22.17 28.86
C PRO A 758 19.05 22.82 29.44
N ASN A 759 20.19 22.68 28.76
CA ASN A 759 21.46 23.34 29.14
C ASN A 759 21.58 24.79 28.65
N GLY A 760 20.55 25.35 28.01
CA GLY A 760 20.53 26.72 27.50
C GLY A 760 21.00 26.88 26.06
N ASP A 761 21.54 25.82 25.46
CA ASP A 761 21.90 25.80 24.03
C ASP A 761 20.66 25.65 23.15
N ARG A 762 20.86 25.78 21.84
CA ARG A 762 19.76 25.61 20.88
C ARG A 762 20.22 24.86 19.65
N PHE A 763 19.38 23.94 19.17
CA PHE A 763 19.49 23.42 17.80
C PHE A 763 18.64 24.28 16.87
N VAL A 764 19.23 24.73 15.78
CA VAL A 764 18.59 25.63 14.81
C VAL A 764 18.29 24.86 13.53
N ASN A 765 17.00 24.70 13.27
CA ASN A 765 16.47 24.30 11.98
C ASN A 765 16.31 25.56 11.13
N SER A 766 16.90 25.57 9.94
CA SER A 766 17.04 26.80 9.15
C SER A 766 15.76 27.20 8.44
N CYS A 767 14.90 26.25 8.04
CA CYS A 767 13.60 26.35 7.33
C CYS A 767 13.47 27.36 6.16
N GLY A 768 13.94 28.59 6.26
CA GLY A 768 13.86 29.66 5.24
C GLY A 768 15.04 29.71 4.26
N GLY A 769 15.72 28.59 4.05
CA GLY A 769 16.86 28.51 3.14
C GLY A 769 17.22 27.09 2.70
N LEU A 770 16.26 26.17 2.78
CA LEU A 770 16.48 24.75 2.55
C LEU A 770 17.07 24.49 1.17
N MET A 771 17.84 23.41 1.09
CA MET A 771 18.40 22.94 -0.17
C MET A 771 17.34 22.11 -0.90
N PRO A 772 17.02 22.40 -2.18
CA PRO A 772 16.14 21.54 -2.96
C PRO A 772 16.58 20.08 -2.91
N GLY A 773 15.66 19.14 -2.73
CA GLY A 773 16.02 17.73 -2.50
C GLY A 773 16.80 17.10 -3.65
N TRP A 774 16.52 17.49 -4.90
CA TRP A 774 17.25 17.02 -6.09
C TRP A 774 18.77 17.27 -6.04
N LYS A 775 19.22 18.28 -5.27
CA LYS A 775 20.65 18.53 -5.09
C LYS A 775 21.37 17.39 -4.37
N LEU A 776 20.67 16.57 -3.58
CA LEU A 776 21.26 15.36 -3.01
C LEU A 776 21.73 14.40 -4.10
N LEU A 777 20.93 14.25 -5.15
CA LEU A 777 21.24 13.38 -6.28
C LEU A 777 22.31 14.01 -7.18
N ALA A 778 22.18 15.31 -7.46
CA ALA A 778 23.11 15.99 -8.35
C ALA A 778 24.52 16.20 -7.78
N LEU A 779 24.64 16.39 -6.45
CA LEU A 779 25.92 16.67 -5.80
C LEU A 779 26.52 15.45 -5.08
N GLY A 780 25.77 14.36 -4.97
CA GLY A 780 26.06 13.30 -4.01
C GLY A 780 25.93 13.77 -2.56
N TYR A 781 26.11 12.86 -1.61
CA TYR A 781 25.93 13.15 -0.19
C TYR A 781 26.92 14.21 0.33
N ASP A 782 28.20 14.08 0.00
CA ASP A 782 29.25 14.98 0.49
C ASP A 782 29.15 16.39 -0.10
N GLY A 783 28.82 16.48 -1.39
CA GLY A 783 28.56 17.76 -2.05
C GLY A 783 27.34 18.45 -1.47
N ALA A 784 26.26 17.71 -1.21
CA ALA A 784 25.08 18.23 -0.53
C ALA A 784 25.40 18.65 0.92
N MET A 785 26.22 17.90 1.65
CA MET A 785 26.68 18.26 2.99
C MET A 785 27.46 19.58 3.00
N ALA A 786 28.42 19.74 2.07
CA ALA A 786 29.21 20.95 1.95
C ALA A 786 28.36 22.18 1.62
N GLU A 787 27.44 22.05 0.65
CA GLU A 787 26.51 23.13 0.29
C GLU A 787 25.52 23.45 1.42
N ALA A 788 25.04 22.43 2.16
CA ALA A 788 24.16 22.63 3.31
C ALA A 788 24.86 23.43 4.41
N LYS A 789 26.13 23.09 4.71
CA LYS A 789 26.95 23.83 5.70
C LYS A 789 27.13 25.29 5.30
N ARG A 790 27.42 25.58 4.03
CA ARG A 790 27.51 26.97 3.52
C ARG A 790 26.19 27.72 3.70
N ARG A 791 25.06 27.08 3.37
CA ARG A 791 23.72 27.68 3.57
C ARG A 791 23.40 27.93 5.04
N ALA A 792 23.74 26.99 5.91
CA ALA A 792 23.54 27.11 7.35
C ALA A 792 24.38 28.24 7.97
N LEU A 793 25.64 28.43 7.54
CA LEU A 793 26.45 29.58 7.99
C LEU A 793 25.90 30.92 7.48
N ALA A 794 25.41 30.97 6.24
CA ALA A 794 24.76 32.17 5.70
C ALA A 794 23.44 32.50 6.43
N HIS A 795 22.72 31.47 6.89
CA HIS A 795 21.56 31.62 7.76
C HIS A 795 21.97 32.09 9.17
N TRP A 796 22.97 31.46 9.78
CA TRP A 796 23.49 31.83 11.09
C TRP A 796 24.01 33.26 11.13
N HIS A 797 24.72 33.71 10.10
CA HIS A 797 25.16 35.10 9.93
C HIS A 797 24.03 36.10 10.17
N THR A 798 22.85 35.84 9.58
CA THR A 798 21.69 36.70 9.76
C THR A 798 21.06 36.54 11.14
N MET A 799 20.89 35.29 11.61
CA MET A 799 20.22 35.00 12.89
C MET A 799 20.98 35.54 14.09
N GLN A 800 22.31 35.51 14.08
CA GLN A 800 23.14 36.08 15.12
C GLN A 800 22.95 37.61 15.20
N LYS A 801 22.86 38.29 14.06
CA LYS A 801 22.65 39.75 14.01
C LYS A 801 21.25 40.17 14.44
N THR A 802 20.24 39.34 14.17
CA THR A 802 18.84 39.74 14.34
C THR A 802 18.20 39.24 15.64
N ARG A 803 18.44 38.00 16.04
CA ARG A 803 17.68 37.34 17.12
C ARG A 803 18.55 36.76 18.24
N TYR A 804 19.77 36.32 17.94
CA TYR A 804 20.62 35.57 18.87
C TYR A 804 22.02 36.21 19.00
N LYS A 805 22.05 37.49 19.37
CA LYS A 805 23.29 38.30 19.43
C LYS A 805 24.27 37.80 20.50
N GLU A 806 23.74 37.19 21.54
CA GLU A 806 24.47 36.64 22.69
C GLU A 806 24.87 35.16 22.52
N PHE A 807 24.61 34.59 21.34
CA PHE A 807 24.97 33.21 21.01
C PHE A 807 26.07 33.17 19.95
N GLU A 808 26.83 32.08 19.95
CA GLU A 808 27.79 31.73 18.92
C GLU A 808 27.50 30.35 18.32
N PHE A 809 28.04 30.13 17.13
CA PHE A 809 28.00 28.82 16.48
C PHE A 809 28.87 27.83 17.27
N ASP A 810 28.32 26.67 17.58
CA ASP A 810 29.04 25.57 18.22
C ASP A 810 29.48 24.53 17.19
N ARG A 811 28.51 23.84 16.57
CA ARG A 811 28.78 22.77 15.61
C ARG A 811 27.61 22.47 14.68
N PHE A 812 27.89 21.78 13.57
CA PHE A 812 26.88 21.12 12.76
C PHE A 812 26.47 19.78 13.36
N SER A 813 25.27 19.32 13.01
CA SER A 813 24.88 17.92 13.23
C SER A 813 25.74 17.00 12.34
N PRO A 814 25.99 15.74 12.75
CA PRO A 814 26.81 14.82 11.96
C PRO A 814 26.22 14.46 10.58
N MET A 815 24.90 14.40 10.46
CA MET A 815 24.17 13.90 9.30
C MET A 815 23.23 14.98 8.72
N LEU A 816 23.01 14.95 7.40
CA LEU A 816 21.96 15.74 6.75
C LEU A 816 20.56 15.33 7.26
N ALA A 817 19.72 16.32 7.53
CA ALA A 817 18.29 16.12 7.76
C ALA A 817 17.57 16.04 6.41
N ILE A 818 17.55 14.83 5.84
CA ILE A 818 16.89 14.53 4.55
C ILE A 818 15.41 14.25 4.79
N ARG A 819 14.54 15.01 4.12
CA ARG A 819 13.08 14.85 4.22
C ARG A 819 12.53 13.80 3.26
N GLU A 820 13.12 13.69 2.06
CA GLU A 820 12.69 12.77 1.01
C GLU A 820 13.87 12.31 0.16
N SER A 821 13.77 11.08 -0.30
CA SER A 821 14.69 10.40 -1.23
C SER A 821 13.86 9.34 -1.95
N TYR A 822 14.47 8.24 -2.38
CA TYR A 822 13.73 7.08 -2.87
C TYR A 822 12.66 6.62 -1.87
N ARG A 823 11.51 6.24 -2.43
CA ARG A 823 10.42 5.54 -1.76
C ARG A 823 10.24 4.18 -2.41
N ILE A 824 9.67 3.23 -1.70
CA ILE A 824 9.44 1.86 -2.17
C ILE A 824 7.96 1.71 -2.53
N ALA A 825 7.67 1.19 -3.73
CA ALA A 825 6.30 0.81 -4.08
C ALA A 825 5.94 -0.47 -3.32
N GLY A 826 4.88 -0.40 -2.51
CA GLY A 826 4.38 -1.50 -1.71
C GLY A 826 3.08 -2.05 -2.27
N GLU A 827 2.51 -3.04 -1.60
CA GLU A 827 1.18 -3.59 -1.92
C GLU A 827 0.07 -2.54 -1.81
N TYR A 828 0.32 -1.43 -1.10
CA TYR A 828 -0.51 -0.23 -1.14
C TYR A 828 0.34 1.03 -1.01
N VAL A 829 0.12 2.02 -1.89
CA VAL A 829 0.73 3.35 -1.81
C VAL A 829 -0.24 4.31 -1.12
N LEU A 830 0.16 4.89 0.02
CA LEU A 830 -0.65 5.93 0.69
C LEU A 830 -0.67 7.20 -0.17
N THR A 831 -1.85 7.81 -0.35
CA THR A 831 -2.05 8.97 -1.21
C THR A 831 -2.61 10.19 -0.45
N GLU A 832 -2.64 11.36 -1.10
CA GLU A 832 -3.30 12.58 -0.63
C GLU A 832 -4.76 12.31 -0.24
N ARG A 833 -5.46 11.47 -1.01
CA ARG A 833 -6.86 11.11 -0.74
C ARG A 833 -7.00 10.36 0.59
N ASP A 834 -6.03 9.52 0.92
CA ASP A 834 -6.01 8.81 2.20
C ASP A 834 -5.83 9.77 3.37
N LEU A 835 -5.08 10.86 3.19
CA LEU A 835 -4.91 11.89 4.22
C LEU A 835 -6.21 12.64 4.53
N ALA A 836 -7.12 12.73 3.55
CA ALA A 836 -8.41 13.38 3.70
C ALA A 836 -9.46 12.48 4.38
N ILE A 837 -9.19 11.18 4.51
CA ILE A 837 -10.10 10.22 5.13
C ILE A 837 -9.84 10.24 6.64
N ASN A 838 -10.86 10.61 7.41
CA ASN A 838 -10.77 10.52 8.86
C ASN A 838 -10.55 9.05 9.26
N VAL A 839 -9.57 8.80 10.13
CA VAL A 839 -9.26 7.47 10.65
C VAL A 839 -10.50 6.77 11.23
N SER A 840 -11.47 7.52 11.77
CA SER A 840 -12.74 6.98 12.28
C SER A 840 -13.65 6.38 11.20
N GLU A 841 -13.50 6.78 9.94
CA GLU A 841 -14.25 6.20 8.81
C GLU A 841 -13.77 4.78 8.46
N ARG A 842 -12.60 4.36 8.96
CA ARG A 842 -12.04 2.99 8.84
C ARG A 842 -12.14 2.40 7.42
N LYS A 843 -11.80 3.19 6.39
CA LYS A 843 -11.77 2.71 5.00
C LYS A 843 -10.70 1.64 4.77
N HIS A 844 -9.60 1.71 5.51
CA HIS A 844 -8.55 0.69 5.50
C HIS A 844 -8.76 -0.28 6.67
N PRO A 845 -8.96 -1.59 6.42
CA PRO A 845 -9.14 -2.58 7.49
C PRO A 845 -7.83 -2.83 8.26
N ASP A 846 -6.69 -2.50 7.66
CA ASP A 846 -5.35 -2.88 8.06
C ASP A 846 -4.51 -1.70 8.59
N ILE A 847 -5.13 -0.68 9.21
CA ILE A 847 -4.41 0.48 9.76
C ILE A 847 -3.46 0.04 10.88
N ILE A 848 -2.19 0.47 10.81
CA ILE A 848 -1.14 0.15 11.80
C ILE A 848 -0.46 1.38 12.42
N ALA A 849 -0.69 2.57 11.88
CA ALA A 849 -0.19 3.82 12.43
C ALA A 849 -1.17 4.96 12.13
N ILE A 850 -1.15 5.99 12.97
CA ILE A 850 -1.99 7.18 12.81
C ILE A 850 -1.07 8.40 12.65
N ALA A 851 -1.42 9.27 11.72
CA ALA A 851 -0.74 10.55 11.53
C ALA A 851 -1.76 11.66 11.28
N ASP A 852 -1.35 12.90 11.55
CA ASP A 852 -2.20 14.08 11.38
C ASP A 852 -1.41 15.31 10.97
N HIS A 853 -0.15 15.17 10.55
CA HIS A 853 0.66 16.33 10.18
C HIS A 853 0.12 16.97 8.91
N PRO A 854 0.17 18.31 8.75
CA PRO A 854 -0.12 18.94 7.47
C PRO A 854 0.74 18.35 6.35
N MET A 855 0.23 18.45 5.12
CA MET A 855 1.01 18.17 3.92
C MET A 855 2.01 19.31 3.73
N ASP A 856 3.24 19.07 4.18
CA ASP A 856 4.32 20.06 4.31
C ASP A 856 5.37 19.82 3.22
N THR A 857 5.12 20.37 2.03
CA THR A 857 6.05 20.25 0.89
C THR A 857 7.08 21.37 0.90
N HIS A 858 8.36 21.02 0.84
CA HIS A 858 9.48 21.97 0.84
C HIS A 858 10.22 21.97 -0.49
N GLY A 859 10.64 23.15 -0.96
CA GLY A 859 11.45 23.30 -2.18
C GLY A 859 10.76 24.17 -3.22
N SER A 860 11.03 23.90 -4.49
CA SER A 860 10.42 24.64 -5.61
C SER A 860 8.93 24.31 -5.68
N GLY A 861 8.06 25.30 -5.49
CA GLY A 861 6.61 25.10 -5.44
C GLY A 861 6.10 24.53 -4.11
N GLY A 862 6.92 24.54 -3.06
CA GLY A 862 6.53 24.04 -1.74
C GLY A 862 5.39 24.84 -1.09
N GLY A 863 4.57 24.16 -0.30
CA GLY A 863 3.43 24.71 0.40
C GLY A 863 3.04 23.88 1.62
N LEU A 864 2.26 24.49 2.51
CA LEU A 864 1.70 23.85 3.68
C LEU A 864 0.19 23.76 3.50
N SER A 865 -0.33 22.54 3.39
CA SER A 865 -1.76 22.27 3.30
C SER A 865 -2.24 21.51 4.52
N GLU A 866 -3.17 22.10 5.27
CA GLU A 866 -3.72 21.48 6.47
C GLU A 866 -4.51 20.21 6.15
N VAL A 867 -4.33 19.19 7.00
CA VAL A 867 -5.20 18.01 7.02
C VAL A 867 -6.26 18.20 8.09
N ALA A 868 -7.52 17.97 7.73
CA ALA A 868 -8.66 18.26 8.61
C ALA A 868 -8.73 17.32 9.81
N THR A 869 -8.36 16.06 9.63
CA THR A 869 -8.50 14.99 10.63
C THR A 869 -7.29 14.06 10.61
N PRO A 870 -7.01 13.35 11.71
CA PRO A 870 -6.04 12.25 11.69
C PRO A 870 -6.46 11.17 10.67
N TYR A 871 -5.48 10.57 10.01
CA TYR A 871 -5.65 9.52 9.01
C TYR A 871 -4.83 8.28 9.38
N GLY A 872 -5.22 7.14 8.82
CA GLY A 872 -4.58 5.84 9.08
C GLY A 872 -3.57 5.46 8.00
N ILE A 873 -2.48 4.79 8.39
CA ILE A 873 -1.48 4.20 7.50
C ILE A 873 -1.69 2.68 7.48
N PRO A 874 -2.06 2.09 6.33
CA PRO A 874 -2.27 0.64 6.18
C PRO A 874 -0.98 -0.19 6.31
N TYR A 875 -1.10 -1.43 6.77
CA TYR A 875 0.00 -2.40 6.87
C TYR A 875 0.63 -2.69 5.51
N ARG A 876 -0.19 -2.74 4.45
CA ARG A 876 0.28 -2.94 3.06
C ARG A 876 1.26 -1.88 2.56
N CYS A 877 1.37 -0.72 3.23
CA CYS A 877 2.42 0.26 2.93
C CYS A 877 3.83 -0.20 3.33
N LEU A 878 3.93 -1.23 4.18
CA LEU A 878 5.20 -1.77 4.69
C LEU A 878 5.70 -2.97 3.88
N VAL A 879 4.83 -3.61 3.08
CA VAL A 879 5.16 -4.80 2.28
C VAL A 879 5.53 -4.34 0.87
N PRO A 880 6.78 -4.51 0.41
CA PRO A 880 7.18 -4.17 -0.96
C PRO A 880 6.39 -4.97 -2.00
N LYS A 881 6.01 -4.33 -3.09
CA LYS A 881 5.30 -4.97 -4.20
C LYS A 881 6.18 -6.02 -4.88
N GLY A 882 5.56 -7.06 -5.41
CA GLY A 882 6.25 -8.12 -6.16
C GLY A 882 6.36 -9.44 -5.38
N GLY A 883 5.54 -9.64 -4.34
CA GLY A 883 5.45 -10.92 -3.63
C GLY A 883 6.60 -11.20 -2.67
N TRP A 884 7.17 -10.16 -2.05
CA TRP A 884 8.23 -10.31 -1.06
C TRP A 884 7.72 -10.94 0.23
N ARG A 885 8.28 -12.10 0.58
CA ARG A 885 7.83 -12.96 1.68
C ARG A 885 8.44 -12.64 3.03
N ASN A 886 9.62 -12.02 3.04
CA ASN A 886 10.36 -11.77 4.28
C ASN A 886 11.02 -10.39 4.35
N LEU A 887 10.52 -9.41 3.59
CA LEU A 887 11.06 -8.06 3.54
C LEU A 887 9.98 -7.04 3.87
N LEU A 888 10.26 -6.14 4.81
CA LEU A 888 9.42 -5.00 5.16
C LEU A 888 10.19 -3.69 5.01
N VAL A 889 9.49 -2.58 4.76
CA VAL A 889 10.04 -1.22 4.77
C VAL A 889 9.40 -0.38 5.88
N ALA A 890 10.21 0.12 6.81
CA ALA A 890 9.75 0.84 8.00
C ALA A 890 10.52 2.15 8.19
N CYS A 891 10.48 3.03 7.18
CA CYS A 891 11.10 4.35 7.25
C CYS A 891 10.34 5.37 6.40
N ARG A 892 10.89 6.59 6.28
CA ARG A 892 10.31 7.66 5.44
C ARG A 892 10.25 7.30 3.95
N GLY A 893 10.97 6.26 3.54
CA GLY A 893 10.92 5.67 2.19
C GLY A 893 9.89 4.54 2.05
N ALA A 894 9.03 4.28 3.03
CA ALA A 894 7.91 3.35 2.88
C ALA A 894 6.89 3.83 1.83
N SER A 895 5.88 3.02 1.55
CA SER A 895 5.05 3.19 0.36
C SER A 895 4.04 4.32 0.44
N PHE A 896 4.48 5.51 0.06
CA PHE A 896 3.73 6.76 0.06
C PHE A 896 3.93 7.49 -1.27
N SER A 897 2.91 8.17 -1.77
CA SER A 897 3.08 9.17 -2.84
C SER A 897 3.95 10.33 -2.35
N HIS A 898 4.48 11.15 -3.27
CA HIS A 898 5.23 12.36 -2.91
C HIS A 898 4.47 13.26 -1.90
N LEU A 899 3.18 13.44 -2.14
CA LEU A 899 2.30 14.25 -1.32
C LEU A 899 2.07 13.62 0.06
N ALA A 900 1.69 12.35 0.11
CA ALA A 900 1.49 11.62 1.36
C ALA A 900 2.76 11.56 2.22
N ALA A 901 3.90 11.29 1.59
CA ALA A 901 5.21 11.26 2.25
C ALA A 901 5.56 12.58 2.93
N SER A 902 5.08 13.72 2.42
CA SER A 902 5.34 15.03 3.02
C SER A 902 4.66 15.22 4.37
N SER A 903 3.57 14.48 4.62
CA SER A 903 2.77 14.52 5.84
C SER A 903 3.18 13.42 6.83
N CYS A 904 3.30 12.16 6.41
CA CYS A 904 3.49 11.04 7.35
C CYS A 904 4.94 10.77 7.80
N ARG A 905 5.96 11.43 7.23
CA ARG A 905 7.41 11.14 7.47
C ARG A 905 7.97 11.49 8.85
N LEU A 906 7.18 12.08 9.74
CA LEU A 906 7.68 12.58 11.02
C LEU A 906 8.13 11.46 11.95
N GLN A 907 9.09 11.77 12.83
CA GLN A 907 9.81 10.79 13.65
C GLN A 907 8.86 9.93 14.51
N ARG A 908 7.84 10.55 15.10
CA ARG A 908 6.85 9.84 15.92
C ARG A 908 6.04 8.85 15.09
N THR A 909 5.61 9.24 13.90
CA THR A 909 4.95 8.34 12.94
C THR A 909 5.88 7.23 12.48
N MET A 910 7.16 7.53 12.23
CA MET A 910 8.14 6.50 11.89
C MET A 910 8.32 5.48 13.03
N ILE A 911 8.34 5.91 14.29
CA ILE A 911 8.38 4.98 15.45
C ILE A 911 7.13 4.10 15.47
N GLN A 912 5.94 4.63 15.15
CA GLN A 912 4.70 3.85 15.07
C GLN A 912 4.78 2.77 13.98
N ILE A 913 5.20 3.16 12.77
CA ILE A 913 5.38 2.23 11.65
C ILE A 913 6.44 1.17 11.98
N GLY A 914 7.54 1.58 12.59
CA GLY A 914 8.56 0.67 13.11
C GLY A 914 7.99 -0.33 14.10
N HIS A 915 7.23 0.15 15.09
CA HIS A 915 6.57 -0.70 16.08
C HIS A 915 5.72 -1.79 15.42
N ALA A 916 4.90 -1.42 14.43
CA ALA A 916 4.10 -2.36 13.66
C ALA A 916 4.95 -3.36 12.87
N ALA A 917 5.98 -2.89 12.16
CA ALA A 917 6.87 -3.75 11.39
C ALA A 917 7.60 -4.78 12.26
N GLY A 918 8.06 -4.37 13.46
CA GLY A 918 8.75 -5.26 14.38
C GLY A 918 7.84 -6.34 14.97
N LEU A 919 6.60 -5.98 15.35
CA LEU A 919 5.61 -6.96 15.80
C LEU A 919 5.20 -7.91 14.67
N ALA A 920 4.97 -7.39 13.47
CA ALA A 920 4.64 -8.21 12.30
C ALA A 920 5.77 -9.18 11.94
N ALA A 921 7.03 -8.73 11.97
CA ALA A 921 8.19 -9.59 11.74
C ALA A 921 8.30 -10.70 12.80
N ALA A 922 8.08 -10.37 14.08
CA ALA A 922 8.06 -11.37 15.15
C ALA A 922 6.90 -12.38 14.97
N GLN A 923 5.72 -11.91 14.58
CA GLN A 923 4.57 -12.76 14.27
C GLN A 923 4.85 -13.70 13.10
N ALA A 924 5.45 -13.19 12.01
CA ALA A 924 5.88 -13.97 10.86
C ALA A 924 6.86 -15.09 11.26
N VAL A 925 7.86 -14.77 12.10
CA VAL A 925 8.82 -15.75 12.63
C VAL A 925 8.14 -16.81 13.50
N HIS A 926 7.33 -16.41 14.49
CA HIS A 926 6.67 -17.35 15.40
C HIS A 926 5.68 -18.27 14.69
N CYS A 927 4.90 -17.71 13.76
CA CYS A 927 3.88 -18.44 13.02
C CYS A 927 4.43 -19.15 11.77
N ARG A 928 5.70 -18.93 11.42
CA ARG A 928 6.34 -19.40 10.17
C ARG A 928 5.51 -19.04 8.93
N ARG A 929 5.12 -17.77 8.86
CA ARG A 929 4.35 -17.21 7.75
C ARG A 929 5.13 -16.12 7.05
N ASP A 930 4.75 -15.87 5.81
CA ASP A 930 5.25 -14.75 5.04
C ASP A 930 4.69 -13.43 5.61
N VAL A 931 5.42 -12.34 5.41
CA VAL A 931 5.09 -11.03 6.01
C VAL A 931 3.80 -10.43 5.48
N ASP A 932 3.31 -10.87 4.31
CA ASP A 932 2.01 -10.52 3.73
C ASP A 932 0.83 -11.35 4.29
N GLN A 933 1.12 -12.42 5.04
CA GLN A 933 0.13 -13.36 5.61
C GLN A 933 0.02 -13.25 7.14
N VAL A 934 0.54 -12.18 7.72
CA VAL A 934 0.43 -11.90 9.16
C VAL A 934 -1.01 -11.54 9.53
N ASP A 935 -1.44 -11.91 10.75
CA ASP A 935 -2.78 -11.54 11.23
C ASP A 935 -2.75 -10.08 11.72
N VAL A 936 -3.21 -9.19 10.83
CA VAL A 936 -3.23 -7.74 11.08
C VAL A 936 -4.22 -7.36 12.19
N VAL A 937 -5.25 -8.15 12.45
CA VAL A 937 -6.20 -7.89 13.55
C VAL A 937 -5.47 -8.08 14.88
N GLN A 938 -4.74 -9.20 15.03
CA GLN A 938 -3.88 -9.43 16.19
C GLN A 938 -2.81 -8.34 16.33
N LEU A 939 -2.20 -7.92 15.21
CA LEU A 939 -1.22 -6.84 15.20
C LEU A 939 -1.81 -5.52 15.72
N GLN A 940 -3.03 -5.16 15.28
CA GLN A 940 -3.75 -3.96 15.74
C GLN A 940 -4.02 -4.01 17.25
N GLU A 941 -4.43 -5.16 17.78
CA GLU A 941 -4.66 -5.34 19.21
C GLU A 941 -3.37 -5.12 20.02
N GLN A 942 -2.25 -5.68 19.55
CA GLN A 942 -0.94 -5.48 20.18
C GLN A 942 -0.46 -4.01 20.11
N LEU A 943 -0.80 -3.30 19.04
CA LEU A 943 -0.51 -1.87 18.88
C LEU A 943 -1.43 -0.98 19.72
N GLY A 944 -2.48 -1.53 20.34
CA GLY A 944 -3.50 -0.77 21.05
C GLY A 944 -4.38 0.06 20.10
N LEU A 945 -4.46 -0.35 18.82
CA LEU A 945 -5.37 0.21 17.84
C LEU A 945 -6.72 -0.53 17.94
N PRO A 946 -7.85 0.15 17.66
CA PRO A 946 -9.15 -0.51 17.66
C PRO A 946 -9.19 -1.59 16.57
N SER A 947 -9.11 -2.87 16.93
CA SER A 947 -9.26 -3.97 15.97
C SER A 947 -10.73 -4.04 15.49
N ARG A 948 -10.96 -4.50 14.26
CA ARG A 948 -12.29 -5.04 13.93
C ARG A 948 -12.31 -6.43 14.52
N SER A 949 -12.87 -6.58 15.73
CA SER A 949 -13.30 -7.92 16.10
C SER A 949 -14.36 -8.37 15.09
N ALA A 950 -14.41 -9.66 14.72
CA ALA A 950 -15.51 -10.19 13.91
C ALA A 950 -16.91 -9.90 14.54
N THR A 951 -16.91 -9.52 15.83
CA THR A 951 -18.05 -9.07 16.63
C THR A 951 -18.42 -7.59 16.46
N ASP A 952 -17.54 -6.69 16.01
CA ASP A 952 -17.83 -5.25 15.85
C ASP A 952 -18.65 -4.93 14.58
N CYS A 953 -18.82 -5.89 13.68
CA CYS A 953 -19.82 -5.79 12.61
C CYS A 953 -21.27 -5.88 13.14
N ARG A 954 -21.49 -6.24 14.42
CA ARG A 954 -22.83 -6.32 15.02
C ARG A 954 -23.18 -5.16 15.94
N ASN A 955 -22.24 -4.33 16.38
CA ASN A 955 -22.54 -3.20 17.26
C ASN A 955 -21.71 -1.98 16.86
N GLY A 956 -22.21 -1.20 15.90
CA GLY A 956 -21.67 0.12 15.61
C GLY A 956 -21.74 1.02 16.85
N ARG A 957 -20.58 1.29 17.45
CA ARG A 957 -20.33 2.42 18.34
C ARG A 957 -18.93 2.99 18.10
#